data_AF-A0A8J7F055-F1
#
_entry.id   AF-A0A8J7F055-F1
#
_cell.length_a   1.000
_cell.length_b   1.000
_cell.length_c   1.000
_cell.angle_alpha   90.00
_cell.angle_beta   90.00
_cell.angle_gamma   90.00
#
_symmetry.space_group_name_H-M   'P 1'
#
loop_
_entity.id
_entity.type
_entity.pdbx_description
1 polymer ?
#
loop_
_entity_poly.entity_id
_entity_poly.type
_entity_poly.pdbx_seq_one_letter_code
_entity_poly.pdbx_strand_id
1 'polypeptide(L)'
;MVFLLNNQNVLNYLAQQKICTLNERHAVQIESKACKNFNLLIHLPHSDHAGSNQRRLLVKQEPHNRAGETNGDLLNEWQIHQFIQQEVSFAPLRLLISEAVHFNSQHSIIVFNYLSHYSDLDDVYSHSRRFPTAIATALGTTLATLHSATIDRDDYKVKLGELLDGETIEHVPDFGHGLDPITPDIFGTVAADGLKFYELYQRHEPLRQAIAALNEAFEPCCLTHNDLKFNNILLHTDWQSRLVTCENLALGDRPPTEAAIRLIDWEKGAWGDPACDLGSLVANYLKLWLKSLVVSSEVAIEVALRLAATPLETLQPSIVALIRGYLAEFPEILDAFPNFITRVMQFAGLTLIESIQAKLQYQEPFGNTGICMLQVAKTLLCTPERSIATVFGITASELMRTLPRSEFNTVVTPDAIPNSHTSEASFSSTLDHGQAIARQAVAVTPQTTASALHDMVTHIQIQPGYSISHPGYRPLALPEDIVEQFATFPKDFQRNYLKRQLRDYLYDIYFSGEQVSGADFSTVPSPLLKNNTLHGINLDFYEQLQHANRGSGYFDSGWVVLLEATKDGLAVQKNGLTLHVTRDRHLHPSDHGAKTGDSVAIRLPHNRIESGFYSAVGNAGMVPDDAPTIELCFNVSAGGAIVLMRCLTQHLNAISLPFVFKVLFDPDDYQRYDAAILYVEQSHYKTIQPIVEQSYRQAQPHVQPAVPCFTKPLAPGLGLAEEPNTDPKDFGIHRCQIVADALLTVWEQGETAPDVRMKAIQHCFALHDIDWQHPYLNPGSEDHYTSLEI
;
A
#
# COMPACT_ATOMS: atom_id res chain seq x y z
N MET A 1 -28.21 7.26 -10.45
CA MET A 1 -27.20 6.18 -10.54
C MET A 1 -25.95 6.85 -11.08
N VAL A 2 -24.85 6.75 -10.34
CA VAL A 2 -23.57 7.39 -10.69
C VAL A 2 -23.02 6.76 -11.97
N PHE A 3 -22.46 7.59 -12.87
CA PHE A 3 -21.79 7.09 -14.07
C PHE A 3 -20.38 6.63 -13.71
N LEU A 4 -20.12 5.32 -13.82
CA LEU A 4 -18.81 4.74 -13.56
C LEU A 4 -18.15 4.32 -14.87
N LEU A 5 -16.94 4.80 -15.10
CA LEU A 5 -16.12 4.43 -16.24
C LEU A 5 -15.68 2.97 -16.12
N ASN A 6 -15.64 2.30 -17.27
CA ASN A 6 -15.09 0.95 -17.42
C ASN A 6 -14.50 0.76 -18.82
N ASN A 7 -13.78 -0.34 -19.02
CA ASN A 7 -13.18 -0.66 -20.33
C ASN A 7 -14.22 -0.89 -21.46
N GLN A 8 -15.50 -1.07 -21.15
CA GLN A 8 -16.57 -1.26 -22.15
C GLN A 8 -17.25 0.05 -22.57
N ASN A 9 -17.31 1.06 -21.69
CA ASN A 9 -18.03 2.31 -21.94
C ASN A 9 -17.12 3.50 -22.31
N VAL A 10 -15.82 3.43 -22.01
CA VAL A 10 -14.87 4.55 -22.22
C VAL A 10 -14.83 5.05 -23.66
N LEU A 11 -14.90 4.14 -24.66
CA LEU A 11 -14.90 4.53 -26.07
C LEU A 11 -16.18 5.23 -26.50
N ASN A 12 -17.32 4.84 -25.93
CA ASN A 12 -18.58 5.53 -26.17
C ASN A 12 -18.56 6.93 -25.55
N TYR A 13 -18.01 7.05 -24.34
CA TYR A 13 -17.81 8.33 -23.65
C TYR A 13 -16.91 9.27 -24.48
N LEU A 14 -15.72 8.84 -24.89
CA LEU A 14 -14.78 9.66 -25.66
C LEU A 14 -15.37 10.13 -27.00
N ALA A 15 -16.15 9.27 -27.66
CA ALA A 15 -16.83 9.62 -28.91
C ALA A 15 -17.96 10.64 -28.71
N GLN A 16 -18.73 10.54 -27.62
CA GLN A 16 -19.76 11.53 -27.28
C GLN A 16 -19.15 12.91 -27.00
N GLN A 17 -17.98 12.95 -26.37
CA GLN A 17 -17.22 14.18 -26.14
C GLN A 17 -16.45 14.67 -27.37
N LYS A 18 -16.56 13.99 -28.52
CA LYS A 18 -15.86 14.32 -29.79
C LYS A 18 -14.33 14.31 -29.66
N ILE A 19 -13.78 13.55 -28.71
CA ILE A 19 -12.33 13.38 -28.51
C ILE A 19 -11.77 12.34 -29.48
N CYS A 20 -12.57 11.31 -29.79
CA CYS A 20 -12.31 10.31 -30.82
C CYS A 20 -13.52 10.13 -31.76
N THR A 21 -13.27 9.55 -32.93
CA THR A 21 -14.26 9.21 -33.95
C THR A 21 -14.85 7.82 -33.74
N LEU A 22 -16.02 7.57 -34.31
CA LEU A 22 -16.66 6.24 -34.31
C LEU A 22 -15.82 5.16 -35.03
N ASN A 23 -15.01 5.56 -36.02
CA ASN A 23 -14.18 4.65 -36.82
C ASN A 23 -12.98 4.10 -36.03
N GLU A 24 -12.50 4.85 -35.03
CA GLU A 24 -11.36 4.46 -34.19
C GLU A 24 -11.72 3.34 -33.19
N ARG A 25 -12.98 2.89 -33.11
CA ARG A 25 -13.48 1.96 -32.07
C ARG A 25 -13.05 0.49 -32.22
N HIS A 26 -12.63 0.05 -33.40
CA HIS A 26 -12.52 -1.39 -33.71
C HIS A 26 -11.11 -1.98 -33.52
N ALA A 27 -10.10 -1.17 -33.18
CA ALA A 27 -8.71 -1.61 -33.00
C ALA A 27 -8.03 -0.99 -31.76
N VAL A 28 -8.81 -0.65 -30.73
CA VAL A 28 -8.30 -0.01 -29.52
C VAL A 28 -7.85 -1.05 -28.51
N GLN A 29 -6.59 -0.95 -28.09
CA GLN A 29 -6.13 -1.58 -26.86
C GLN A 29 -6.39 -0.65 -25.67
N ILE A 30 -6.97 -1.20 -24.61
CA ILE A 30 -7.27 -0.49 -23.36
C ILE A 30 -6.48 -1.17 -22.26
N GLU A 31 -5.65 -0.39 -21.57
CA GLU A 31 -4.83 -0.84 -20.45
C GLU A 31 -5.28 -0.10 -19.18
N SER A 32 -5.35 -0.79 -18.03
CA SER A 32 -5.50 -0.13 -16.74
C SER A 32 -4.13 0.33 -16.25
N LYS A 33 -4.05 1.57 -15.75
CA LYS A 33 -2.87 2.04 -15.00
C LYS A 33 -3.24 2.12 -13.53
N ALA A 34 -2.77 1.19 -12.72
CA ALA A 34 -3.09 1.13 -11.31
C ALA A 34 -2.54 2.36 -10.56
N CYS A 35 -3.44 3.20 -10.05
CA CYS A 35 -3.15 4.40 -9.28
C CYS A 35 -4.31 4.66 -8.29
N LYS A 36 -4.22 5.77 -7.53
CA LYS A 36 -5.31 6.26 -6.66
C LYS A 36 -6.63 6.43 -7.42
N ASN A 37 -6.58 6.96 -8.64
CA ASN A 37 -7.75 7.11 -9.50
C ASN A 37 -7.94 5.91 -10.43
N PHE A 38 -9.15 5.78 -10.96
CA PHE A 38 -9.42 4.84 -12.02
C PHE A 38 -8.89 5.36 -13.36
N ASN A 39 -7.72 4.85 -13.77
CA ASN A 39 -7.03 5.29 -14.97
C ASN A 39 -7.08 4.23 -16.09
N LEU A 40 -7.48 4.66 -17.28
CA LEU A 40 -7.44 3.87 -18.51
C LEU A 40 -6.52 4.53 -19.53
N LEU A 41 -5.51 3.80 -20.01
CA LEU A 41 -4.70 4.17 -21.15
C LEU A 41 -5.32 3.61 -22.43
N ILE A 42 -5.64 4.50 -23.36
CA ILE A 42 -6.34 4.21 -24.60
C ILE A 42 -5.36 4.34 -25.76
N HIS A 43 -5.14 3.25 -26.49
CA HIS A 43 -4.30 3.21 -27.68
C HIS A 43 -5.16 3.41 -28.92
N LEU A 44 -5.12 4.61 -29.52
CA LEU A 44 -5.87 4.89 -30.73
C LEU A 44 -5.10 4.40 -31.97
N PRO A 45 -5.80 3.79 -32.95
CA PRO A 45 -5.19 3.41 -34.23
C PRO A 45 -4.76 4.66 -35.02
N HIS A 46 -3.83 4.50 -35.97
CA HIS A 46 -3.33 5.63 -36.76
C HIS A 46 -4.47 6.30 -37.54
N SER A 47 -4.57 7.63 -37.45
CA SER A 47 -5.40 8.39 -38.38
C SER A 47 -4.66 8.50 -39.71
N ASP A 48 -5.28 8.08 -40.81
CA ASP A 48 -4.73 8.24 -42.14
C ASP A 48 -4.40 9.72 -42.41
N HIS A 49 -3.14 9.95 -42.82
CA HIS A 49 -2.50 11.20 -43.23
C HIS A 49 -1.73 12.00 -42.14
N ALA A 50 -0.40 11.83 -42.22
CA ALA A 50 0.71 12.63 -41.68
C ALA A 50 1.19 12.35 -40.24
N GLY A 51 2.33 11.64 -40.14
CA GLY A 51 3.20 11.61 -38.95
C GLY A 51 3.12 10.34 -38.12
N SER A 52 4.27 9.74 -37.82
CA SER A 52 4.50 8.36 -37.36
C SER A 52 4.20 8.05 -35.88
N ASN A 53 3.36 8.80 -35.17
CA ASN A 53 3.11 8.55 -33.74
C ASN A 53 1.67 8.09 -33.47
N GLN A 54 1.55 6.88 -32.90
CA GLN A 54 0.30 6.36 -32.35
C GLN A 54 -0.20 7.30 -31.25
N ARG A 55 -1.40 7.87 -31.41
CA ARG A 55 -2.00 8.74 -30.39
C ARG A 55 -2.45 7.88 -29.21
N ARG A 56 -2.00 8.25 -28.01
CA ARG A 56 -2.40 7.59 -26.75
C ARG A 56 -3.08 8.62 -25.84
N LEU A 57 -4.17 8.22 -25.19
CA LEU A 57 -4.92 9.06 -24.27
C LEU A 57 -4.96 8.41 -22.89
N LEU A 58 -4.73 9.20 -21.85
CA LEU A 58 -4.96 8.78 -20.47
C LEU A 58 -6.30 9.35 -20.01
N VAL A 59 -7.26 8.48 -19.69
CA VAL A 59 -8.56 8.85 -19.15
C VAL A 59 -8.56 8.51 -17.67
N LYS A 60 -8.69 9.51 -16.80
CA LYS A 60 -8.81 9.32 -15.36
C LYS A 60 -10.25 9.61 -14.91
N GLN A 61 -10.77 8.82 -13.98
CA GLN A 61 -11.99 9.14 -13.25
C GLN A 61 -11.74 9.02 -11.74
N GLU A 62 -12.23 9.99 -10.96
CA GLU A 62 -12.19 9.90 -9.49
C GLU A 62 -13.04 8.71 -8.99
N PRO A 63 -12.53 7.94 -8.02
CA PRO A 63 -13.36 7.01 -7.26
C PRO A 63 -14.44 7.76 -6.48
N HIS A 64 -15.62 7.14 -6.35
CA HIS A 64 -16.73 7.72 -5.62
C HIS A 64 -16.81 7.08 -4.22
N ASN A 65 -17.18 7.88 -3.22
CA ASN A 65 -17.47 7.39 -1.88
C ASN A 65 -18.85 6.69 -1.82
N ARG A 66 -19.26 6.23 -0.64
CA ARG A 66 -20.56 5.57 -0.42
C ARG A 66 -21.78 6.46 -0.69
N ALA A 67 -21.63 7.78 -0.59
CA ALA A 67 -22.67 8.74 -0.94
C ALA A 67 -22.74 8.99 -2.47
N GLY A 68 -21.80 8.44 -3.24
CA GLY A 68 -21.69 8.70 -4.67
C GLY A 68 -21.03 10.05 -4.98
N GLU A 69 -20.22 10.58 -4.05
CA GLU A 69 -19.51 11.85 -4.17
C GLU A 69 -18.01 11.59 -4.42
N THR A 70 -17.36 12.49 -5.14
CA THR A 70 -15.91 12.47 -5.39
C THR A 70 -15.21 13.50 -4.49
N ASN A 71 -13.88 13.44 -4.37
CA ASN A 71 -13.13 14.37 -3.51
C ASN A 71 -12.94 15.75 -4.16
N GLY A 72 -13.07 15.84 -5.49
CA GLY A 72 -12.84 17.07 -6.26
C GLY A 72 -11.39 17.24 -6.72
N ASP A 73 -10.58 16.18 -6.58
CA ASP A 73 -9.15 16.18 -6.89
C ASP A 73 -8.86 16.49 -8.37
N LEU A 74 -9.61 15.88 -9.29
CA LEU A 74 -9.46 16.10 -10.73
C LEU A 74 -10.05 17.44 -11.18
N LEU A 75 -11.03 17.98 -10.43
CA LEU A 75 -11.50 19.35 -10.64
C LEU A 75 -10.38 20.35 -10.32
N ASN A 76 -9.71 20.17 -9.18
CA ASN A 76 -8.58 21.00 -8.80
C ASN A 76 -7.41 20.86 -9.80
N GLU A 77 -7.05 19.63 -10.19
CA GLU A 77 -6.04 19.40 -11.24
C GLU A 77 -6.40 20.17 -12.53
N TRP A 78 -7.66 20.08 -12.98
CA TRP A 78 -8.15 20.81 -14.15
C TRP A 78 -8.04 22.33 -14.00
N GLN A 79 -8.40 22.90 -12.85
CA GLN A 79 -8.35 24.34 -12.60
C GLN A 79 -6.90 24.85 -12.61
N ILE A 80 -5.95 24.11 -12.05
CA ILE A 80 -4.52 24.42 -12.13
C ILE A 80 -4.03 24.42 -13.58
N HIS A 81 -4.44 23.41 -14.37
CA HIS A 81 -4.14 23.38 -15.81
C HIS A 81 -4.71 24.60 -16.54
N GLN A 82 -5.95 24.99 -16.26
CA GLN A 82 -6.57 26.18 -16.85
C GLN A 82 -5.82 27.46 -16.48
N PHE A 83 -5.47 27.62 -15.20
CA PHE A 83 -4.73 28.76 -14.70
C PHE A 83 -3.38 28.93 -15.42
N ILE A 84 -2.59 27.85 -15.54
CA ILE A 84 -1.29 27.87 -16.22
C ILE A 84 -1.44 28.12 -17.73
N GLN A 85 -2.52 27.66 -18.35
CA GLN A 85 -2.79 27.88 -19.78
C GLN A 85 -3.27 29.31 -20.09
N GLN A 86 -4.04 29.94 -19.20
CA GLN A 86 -4.63 31.27 -19.43
C GLN A 86 -3.61 32.41 -19.22
N GLU A 87 -2.70 32.27 -18.25
CA GLU A 87 -1.72 33.31 -17.97
C GLU A 87 -0.57 33.30 -18.98
N VAL A 88 -0.41 34.41 -19.70
CA VAL A 88 0.62 34.57 -20.75
C VAL A 88 2.03 34.53 -20.18
N SER A 89 2.22 35.08 -18.98
CA SER A 89 3.48 35.06 -18.23
C SER A 89 3.97 33.64 -17.90
N PHE A 90 3.06 32.64 -17.90
CA PHE A 90 3.38 31.24 -17.64
C PHE A 90 3.68 30.43 -18.90
N ALA A 91 3.88 31.07 -20.06
CA ALA A 91 4.29 30.37 -21.27
C ALA A 91 5.48 29.40 -21.05
N PRO A 92 6.53 29.74 -20.26
CA PRO A 92 7.60 28.79 -19.94
C PRO A 92 7.15 27.60 -19.06
N LEU A 93 6.23 27.84 -18.11
CA LEU A 93 5.73 26.82 -17.19
C LEU A 93 4.82 25.79 -17.87
N ARG A 94 4.19 26.14 -19.01
CA ARG A 94 3.37 25.19 -19.79
C ARG A 94 4.15 23.98 -20.29
N LEU A 95 5.47 24.10 -20.47
CA LEU A 95 6.34 22.98 -20.83
C LEU A 95 6.60 22.02 -19.66
N LEU A 96 6.35 22.47 -18.43
CA LEU A 96 6.57 21.69 -17.21
C LEU A 96 5.36 20.87 -16.79
N ILE A 97 4.18 21.07 -17.38
CA ILE A 97 2.97 20.32 -17.05
C ILE A 97 2.49 19.47 -18.23
N SER A 98 1.64 18.48 -17.96
CA SER A 98 0.97 17.70 -19.01
C SER A 98 -0.16 18.49 -19.69
N GLU A 99 -0.56 18.06 -20.88
CA GLU A 99 -1.68 18.68 -21.59
C GLU A 99 -2.99 17.97 -21.23
N ALA A 100 -3.81 18.63 -20.40
CA ALA A 100 -5.20 18.24 -20.18
C ALA A 100 -6.05 18.68 -21.40
N VAL A 101 -6.72 17.72 -22.03
CA VAL A 101 -7.48 17.90 -23.28
C VAL A 101 -8.95 18.18 -23.00
N HIS A 102 -9.50 17.57 -21.95
CA HIS A 102 -10.91 17.66 -21.61
C HIS A 102 -11.13 17.36 -20.13
N PHE A 103 -12.09 18.06 -19.53
CA PHE A 103 -12.62 17.75 -18.21
C PHE A 103 -14.16 17.76 -18.24
N ASN A 104 -14.75 16.78 -17.55
CA ASN A 104 -16.19 16.67 -17.33
C ASN A 104 -16.45 16.72 -15.82
N SER A 105 -16.97 17.85 -15.35
CA SER A 105 -17.26 18.09 -13.93
C SER A 105 -18.41 17.23 -13.41
N GLN A 106 -19.37 16.83 -14.25
CA GLN A 106 -20.52 16.03 -13.83
C GLN A 106 -20.13 14.59 -13.45
N HIS A 107 -19.05 14.07 -14.03
CA HIS A 107 -18.61 12.68 -13.86
C HIS A 107 -17.20 12.56 -13.28
N SER A 108 -16.56 13.71 -12.96
CA SER A 108 -15.18 13.81 -12.49
C SER A 108 -14.22 13.03 -13.40
N ILE A 109 -14.30 13.29 -14.71
CA ILE A 109 -13.46 12.64 -15.73
C ILE A 109 -12.54 13.68 -16.37
N ILE A 110 -11.24 13.43 -16.34
CA ILE A 110 -10.23 14.21 -17.06
C ILE A 110 -9.54 13.35 -18.13
N VAL A 111 -9.21 13.95 -19.26
CA VAL A 111 -8.52 13.28 -20.38
C VAL A 111 -7.23 14.02 -20.70
N PHE A 112 -6.12 13.29 -20.74
CA PHE A 112 -4.79 13.80 -21.09
C PHE A 112 -4.27 13.19 -22.39
N ASN A 113 -3.45 13.95 -23.11
CA ASN A 113 -2.54 13.36 -24.09
C ASN A 113 -1.45 12.59 -23.34
N TYR A 114 -1.25 11.31 -23.67
CA TYR A 114 -0.28 10.47 -22.98
C TYR A 114 1.14 10.66 -23.56
N LEU A 115 2.09 10.93 -22.67
CA LEU A 115 3.47 11.27 -23.01
C LEU A 115 4.34 10.01 -23.12
N SER A 116 4.40 9.41 -24.32
CA SER A 116 5.08 8.11 -24.53
C SER A 116 6.61 8.15 -24.47
N HIS A 117 7.21 9.34 -24.55
CA HIS A 117 8.68 9.54 -24.48
C HIS A 117 9.18 9.86 -23.07
N TYR A 118 8.32 9.68 -22.07
CA TYR A 118 8.60 9.92 -20.68
C TYR A 118 8.38 8.66 -19.85
N SER A 119 9.15 8.54 -18.78
CA SER A 119 8.95 7.57 -17.71
C SER A 119 8.84 8.34 -16.40
N ASP A 120 8.07 7.85 -15.44
CA ASP A 120 8.09 8.48 -14.13
C ASP A 120 9.42 8.19 -13.41
N LEU A 121 9.79 9.10 -12.51
CA LEU A 121 11.11 9.07 -11.89
C LEU A 121 11.24 7.94 -10.85
N ASP A 122 10.13 7.48 -10.27
CA ASP A 122 10.13 6.37 -9.30
C ASP A 122 10.53 5.07 -10.01
N ASP A 123 9.96 4.83 -11.19
CA ASP A 123 10.36 3.73 -12.08
C ASP A 123 11.85 3.83 -12.45
N VAL A 124 12.32 5.00 -12.92
CA VAL A 124 13.73 5.18 -13.33
C VAL A 124 14.70 4.87 -12.19
N TYR A 125 14.42 5.35 -10.98
CA TYR A 125 15.26 5.11 -9.81
C TYR A 125 15.19 3.67 -9.30
N SER A 126 14.01 3.05 -9.32
CA SER A 126 13.83 1.66 -8.91
C SER A 126 14.57 0.69 -9.83
N HIS A 127 14.56 0.94 -11.14
CA HIS A 127 15.24 0.09 -12.13
C HIS A 127 16.75 0.33 -12.20
N SER A 128 17.19 1.60 -12.21
CA SER A 128 18.61 1.91 -12.41
C SER A 128 19.44 1.82 -11.13
N ARG A 129 18.81 1.98 -9.96
CA ARG A 129 19.45 2.20 -8.65
C ARG A 129 20.57 3.26 -8.69
N ARG A 130 20.42 4.22 -9.61
CA ARG A 130 21.33 5.36 -9.76
C ARG A 130 20.55 6.63 -9.52
N PHE A 131 21.19 7.58 -8.85
CA PHE A 131 20.59 8.83 -8.45
C PHE A 131 21.45 9.98 -8.97
N PRO A 132 21.40 10.32 -10.27
CA PRO A 132 22.24 11.36 -10.85
C PRO A 132 21.93 12.74 -10.25
N THR A 133 22.96 13.43 -9.80
CA THR A 133 22.85 14.80 -9.25
C THR A 133 22.29 15.79 -10.27
N ALA A 134 22.54 15.57 -11.57
CA ALA A 134 22.02 16.40 -12.65
C ALA A 134 20.48 16.42 -12.71
N ILE A 135 19.82 15.27 -12.47
CA ILE A 135 18.36 15.19 -12.40
C ILE A 135 17.87 15.96 -11.18
N ALA A 136 18.52 15.76 -10.03
CA ALA A 136 18.16 16.45 -8.79
C ALA A 136 18.32 17.98 -8.90
N THR A 137 19.42 18.47 -9.47
CA THR A 137 19.62 19.90 -9.75
C THR A 137 18.55 20.44 -10.68
N ALA A 138 18.25 19.73 -11.78
CA ALA A 138 17.22 20.15 -12.71
C ALA A 138 15.83 20.22 -12.06
N LEU A 139 15.50 19.29 -11.14
CA LEU A 139 14.29 19.35 -10.32
C LEU A 139 14.26 20.59 -9.43
N GLY A 140 15.35 20.85 -8.70
CA GLY A 140 15.47 22.01 -7.82
C GLY A 140 15.28 23.32 -8.58
N THR A 141 15.95 23.47 -9.72
CA THR A 141 15.81 24.63 -10.61
C THR A 141 14.39 24.77 -11.18
N THR A 142 13.75 23.64 -11.52
CA THR A 142 12.37 23.65 -12.05
C THR A 142 11.38 24.18 -11.02
N LEU A 143 11.46 23.71 -9.77
CA LEU A 143 10.61 24.20 -8.68
C LEU A 143 10.91 25.64 -8.32
N ALA A 144 12.20 26.00 -8.24
CA ALA A 144 12.58 27.39 -7.98
C ALA A 144 12.02 28.34 -9.03
N THR A 145 12.01 27.94 -10.30
CA THR A 145 11.42 28.73 -11.40
C THR A 145 9.91 28.94 -11.20
N LEU A 146 9.18 27.89 -10.82
CA LEU A 146 7.74 27.96 -10.54
C LEU A 146 7.45 28.88 -9.33
N HIS A 147 8.13 28.63 -8.21
CA HIS A 147 7.91 29.35 -6.98
C HIS A 147 8.30 30.83 -7.13
N SER A 148 9.47 31.13 -7.69
CA SER A 148 9.91 32.52 -7.89
C SER A 148 9.05 33.29 -8.89
N ALA A 149 8.45 32.61 -9.88
CA ALA A 149 7.51 33.25 -10.80
C ALA A 149 6.15 33.60 -10.15
N THR A 150 5.83 32.99 -9.01
CA THR A 150 4.52 33.12 -8.35
C THR A 150 4.57 33.67 -6.92
N ILE A 151 5.76 33.81 -6.33
CA ILE A 151 5.96 34.35 -4.98
C ILE A 151 5.34 35.74 -4.83
N ASP A 152 4.53 35.91 -3.78
CA ASP A 152 3.86 37.16 -3.39
C ASP A 152 3.00 37.79 -4.52
N ARG A 153 2.52 36.97 -5.45
CA ARG A 153 1.62 37.40 -6.53
C ARG A 153 0.16 37.25 -6.12
N ASP A 154 -0.32 38.15 -5.28
CA ASP A 154 -1.73 38.19 -4.85
C ASP A 154 -2.72 38.26 -6.04
N ASP A 155 -2.33 38.92 -7.14
CA ASP A 155 -3.13 38.98 -8.36
C ASP A 155 -3.32 37.60 -9.00
N TYR A 156 -2.30 36.75 -8.94
CA TYR A 156 -2.37 35.36 -9.41
C TYR A 156 -3.15 34.47 -8.43
N LYS A 157 -2.98 34.67 -7.13
CA LYS A 157 -3.74 33.99 -6.08
C LYS A 157 -5.25 34.21 -6.25
N VAL A 158 -5.66 35.45 -6.48
CA VAL A 158 -7.07 35.81 -6.71
C VAL A 158 -7.61 35.13 -7.98
N LYS A 159 -6.87 35.17 -9.09
CA LYS A 159 -7.27 34.53 -10.34
C LYS A 159 -7.46 33.02 -10.21
N LEU A 160 -6.55 32.34 -9.50
CA LEU A 160 -6.71 30.92 -9.21
C LEU A 160 -7.96 30.68 -8.34
N GLY A 161 -8.19 31.54 -7.34
CA GLY A 161 -9.38 31.53 -6.50
C GLY A 161 -10.70 31.71 -7.26
N GLU A 162 -10.72 32.54 -8.30
CA GLU A 162 -11.89 32.73 -9.17
C GLU A 162 -12.21 31.47 -9.99
N LEU A 163 -11.20 30.67 -10.34
CA LEU A 163 -11.39 29.38 -11.01
C LEU A 163 -11.91 28.29 -10.07
N LEU A 164 -11.60 28.40 -8.77
CA LEU A 164 -12.01 27.47 -7.69
C LEU A 164 -13.45 27.72 -7.18
N ASP A 165 -14.29 28.45 -7.93
CA ASP A 165 -15.68 28.78 -7.57
C ASP A 165 -15.85 29.39 -6.15
N GLY A 166 -14.80 30.04 -5.63
CA GLY A 166 -14.85 30.74 -4.34
C GLY A 166 -14.81 29.84 -3.10
N GLU A 167 -14.56 28.53 -3.24
CA GLU A 167 -14.24 27.65 -2.10
C GLU A 167 -12.83 27.98 -1.59
N THR A 168 -12.76 29.02 -0.74
CA THR A 168 -11.64 29.43 0.13
C THR A 168 -10.25 29.51 -0.51
N ILE A 169 -9.93 30.71 -1.00
CA ILE A 169 -8.57 31.21 -1.33
C ILE A 169 -7.60 31.16 -0.13
N GLU A 170 -8.11 30.87 1.08
CA GLU A 170 -7.40 30.77 2.36
C GLU A 170 -7.52 29.37 2.99
N HIS A 171 -7.46 28.29 2.20
CA HIS A 171 -7.36 26.96 2.79
C HIS A 171 -5.97 26.79 3.45
N VAL A 172 -5.91 27.02 4.77
CA VAL A 172 -4.76 26.58 5.57
C VAL A 172 -4.85 25.06 5.65
N PRO A 173 -3.83 24.31 5.17
CA PRO A 173 -3.86 22.86 5.19
C PRO A 173 -3.98 22.35 6.64
N ASP A 174 -4.81 21.35 6.88
CA ASP A 174 -4.80 20.66 8.16
C ASP A 174 -3.73 19.57 8.19
N PHE A 175 -2.50 19.93 8.60
CA PHE A 175 -1.42 18.96 8.77
C PHE A 175 -1.68 17.94 9.90
N GLY A 176 -2.71 18.17 10.73
CA GLY A 176 -3.19 17.23 11.73
C GLY A 176 -4.25 16.26 11.21
N HIS A 177 -4.69 16.40 9.96
CA HIS A 177 -5.78 15.62 9.40
C HIS A 177 -5.51 14.10 9.51
N GLY A 178 -6.47 13.37 10.08
CA GLY A 178 -6.35 11.93 10.30
C GLY A 178 -5.40 11.53 11.42
N LEU A 179 -4.89 12.50 12.19
CA LEU A 179 -4.15 12.34 13.45
C LEU A 179 -4.96 12.81 14.66
N ASP A 180 -6.21 13.18 14.43
CA ASP A 180 -7.19 13.58 15.43
C ASP A 180 -7.41 12.51 16.51
N PRO A 181 -8.00 12.89 17.66
CA PRO A 181 -8.44 11.93 18.64
C PRO A 181 -9.39 10.87 18.05
N ILE A 182 -8.94 9.63 18.07
CA ILE A 182 -9.64 8.49 17.45
C ILE A 182 -10.76 7.97 18.35
N THR A 183 -11.86 7.52 17.74
CA THR A 183 -13.01 6.91 18.43
C THR A 183 -12.98 5.38 18.26
N PRO A 184 -13.84 4.62 18.98
CA PRO A 184 -13.98 3.18 18.77
C PRO A 184 -14.27 2.74 17.33
N ASP A 185 -14.80 3.63 16.48
CA ASP A 185 -15.11 3.33 15.08
C ASP A 185 -13.85 2.98 14.26
N ILE A 186 -12.66 3.43 14.69
CA ILE A 186 -11.39 3.17 13.99
C ILE A 186 -11.07 1.68 13.80
N PHE A 187 -11.54 0.81 14.70
CA PHE A 187 -11.34 -0.63 14.61
C PHE A 187 -12.05 -1.23 13.39
N GLY A 188 -13.07 -0.55 12.85
CA GLY A 188 -13.79 -0.97 11.66
C GLY A 188 -13.25 -0.39 10.35
N THR A 189 -12.19 0.43 10.39
CA THR A 189 -11.65 1.14 9.21
C THR A 189 -10.13 1.02 9.04
N VAL A 190 -9.41 0.73 10.12
CA VAL A 190 -7.94 0.57 10.12
C VAL A 190 -7.59 -0.84 10.60
N ALA A 191 -6.68 -1.49 9.88
CA ALA A 191 -6.14 -2.79 10.27
C ALA A 191 -5.51 -2.78 11.67
N ALA A 192 -5.54 -3.93 12.35
CA ALA A 192 -5.09 -4.05 13.75
C ALA A 192 -3.63 -3.63 13.96
N ASP A 193 -2.75 -3.94 13.02
CA ASP A 193 -1.35 -3.50 13.02
C ASP A 193 -1.23 -1.99 12.72
N GLY A 194 -2.10 -1.45 11.87
CA GLY A 194 -2.24 -0.01 11.65
C GLY A 194 -2.58 0.79 12.91
N LEU A 195 -3.31 0.23 13.86
CA LEU A 195 -3.57 0.88 15.17
C LEU A 195 -2.28 1.14 15.97
N LYS A 196 -1.21 0.38 15.71
CA LYS A 196 0.10 0.58 16.34
C LYS A 196 0.72 1.93 15.96
N PHE A 197 0.45 2.44 14.75
CA PHE A 197 0.87 3.79 14.36
C PHE A 197 0.27 4.84 15.31
N TYR A 198 -1.04 4.78 15.55
CA TYR A 198 -1.74 5.70 16.44
C TYR A 198 -1.23 5.59 17.88
N GLU A 199 -1.01 4.37 18.38
CA GLU A 199 -0.39 4.15 19.71
C GLU A 199 0.96 4.87 19.84
N LEU A 200 1.85 4.69 18.86
CA LEU A 200 3.20 5.28 18.88
C LEU A 200 3.17 6.80 18.70
N TYR A 201 2.31 7.31 17.82
CA TYR A 201 2.10 8.74 17.61
C TYR A 201 1.56 9.43 18.87
N GLN A 202 0.53 8.84 19.50
CA GLN A 202 -0.10 9.34 20.73
C GLN A 202 0.87 9.36 21.93
N ARG A 203 1.89 8.50 21.94
CA ARG A 203 2.92 8.48 22.99
C ARG A 203 3.90 9.67 22.94
N HIS A 204 3.95 10.41 21.83
CA HIS A 204 4.95 11.45 21.60
C HIS A 204 4.35 12.86 21.51
N GLU A 205 4.13 13.49 22.68
CA GLU A 205 3.65 14.86 22.78
C GLU A 205 4.49 15.89 21.98
N PRO A 206 5.84 15.88 22.01
CA PRO A 206 6.63 16.84 21.21
C PRO A 206 6.42 16.72 19.70
N LEU A 207 6.02 15.54 19.21
CA LEU A 207 5.73 15.33 17.80
C LEU A 207 4.43 16.05 17.41
N ARG A 208 3.37 15.89 18.22
CA ARG A 208 2.10 16.60 18.02
C ARG A 208 2.29 18.11 18.06
N GLN A 209 3.06 18.60 19.03
CA GLN A 209 3.36 20.03 19.15
C GLN A 209 4.15 20.55 17.95
N ALA A 210 5.10 19.77 17.42
CA ALA A 210 5.86 20.14 16.23
C ALA A 210 4.97 20.24 14.97
N ILE A 211 4.03 19.31 14.79
CA ILE A 211 3.06 19.36 13.66
C ILE A 211 2.13 20.56 13.81
N ALA A 212 1.59 20.80 15.01
CA ALA A 212 0.75 21.97 15.28
C ALA A 212 1.50 23.29 15.01
N ALA A 213 2.74 23.41 15.50
CA ALA A 213 3.58 24.58 15.26
C ALA A 213 3.94 24.76 13.78
N LEU A 214 4.17 23.66 13.04
CA LEU A 214 4.38 23.72 11.59
C LEU A 214 3.14 24.23 10.86
N ASN A 215 1.94 23.80 11.30
CA ASN A 215 0.68 24.27 10.74
C ASN A 215 0.48 25.77 11.00
N GLU A 216 0.71 26.23 12.23
CA GLU A 216 0.66 27.67 12.57
C GLU A 216 1.70 28.50 11.82
N ALA A 217 2.86 27.92 11.50
CA ALA A 217 3.93 28.61 10.79
C ALA A 217 3.76 28.59 9.27
N PHE A 218 2.81 27.82 8.71
CA PHE A 218 2.59 27.68 7.28
C PHE A 218 2.31 29.03 6.61
N GLU A 219 3.00 29.31 5.51
CA GLU A 219 2.89 30.58 4.79
C GLU A 219 2.54 30.32 3.32
N PRO A 220 1.28 30.54 2.89
CA PRO A 220 0.88 30.37 1.50
C PRO A 220 1.28 31.58 0.66
N CYS A 221 2.50 31.55 0.10
CA CYS A 221 3.10 32.68 -0.61
C CYS A 221 3.32 32.46 -2.11
N CYS A 222 3.27 31.23 -2.62
CA CYS A 222 3.44 30.96 -4.06
C CYS A 222 2.60 29.75 -4.52
N LEU A 223 2.56 29.49 -5.82
CA LEU A 223 1.92 28.28 -6.34
C LEU A 223 2.80 27.06 -6.05
N THR A 224 2.26 26.10 -5.29
CA THR A 224 2.92 24.85 -4.94
C THR A 224 2.12 23.65 -5.46
N HIS A 225 2.81 22.53 -5.66
CA HIS A 225 2.18 21.29 -6.10
C HIS A 225 1.54 20.51 -4.93
N ASN A 226 2.14 20.57 -3.74
CA ASN A 226 1.69 19.94 -2.48
C ASN A 226 1.53 18.40 -2.50
N ASP A 227 2.00 17.72 -3.54
CA ASP A 227 1.99 16.25 -3.63
C ASP A 227 3.17 15.76 -4.50
N LEU A 228 4.36 16.36 -4.33
CA LEU A 228 5.52 15.96 -5.11
C LEU A 228 6.11 14.64 -4.61
N LYS A 229 5.79 13.59 -5.36
CA LYS A 229 6.35 12.24 -5.27
C LYS A 229 7.05 11.87 -6.58
N PHE A 230 8.00 10.93 -6.55
CA PHE A 230 8.77 10.61 -7.76
C PHE A 230 7.91 10.09 -8.92
N ASN A 231 6.79 9.41 -8.63
CA ASN A 231 5.82 9.00 -9.65
C ASN A 231 4.96 10.16 -10.20
N ASN A 232 5.03 11.35 -9.60
CA ASN A 232 4.43 12.60 -10.11
C ASN A 232 5.43 13.45 -10.91
N ILE A 233 6.64 12.91 -11.15
CA ILE A 233 7.69 13.54 -11.93
C ILE A 233 7.97 12.68 -13.15
N LEU A 234 7.74 13.22 -14.34
CA LEU A 234 8.09 12.57 -15.59
C LEU A 234 9.47 13.03 -16.07
N LEU A 235 10.33 12.07 -16.36
CA LEU A 235 11.65 12.26 -16.94
C LEU A 235 11.63 11.86 -18.42
N HIS A 236 12.09 12.74 -19.29
CA HIS A 236 12.20 12.44 -20.71
C HIS A 236 13.27 11.35 -20.95
N THR A 237 13.01 10.42 -21.87
CA THR A 237 13.93 9.32 -22.22
C THR A 237 15.35 9.79 -22.60
N ASP A 238 15.45 10.87 -23.37
CA ASP A 238 16.71 11.58 -23.72
C ASP A 238 17.02 12.77 -22.77
N TRP A 239 16.80 12.62 -21.47
CA TRP A 239 17.02 13.71 -20.51
C TRP A 239 18.46 14.21 -20.50
N GLN A 240 19.46 13.34 -20.71
CA GLN A 240 20.87 13.71 -20.68
C GLN A 240 21.18 14.78 -21.73
N SER A 241 20.81 14.53 -22.99
CA SER A 241 21.05 15.47 -24.09
C SER A 241 20.27 16.76 -23.85
N ARG A 242 19.02 16.67 -23.38
CA ARG A 242 18.19 17.83 -23.09
C ARG A 242 18.76 18.71 -21.99
N LEU A 243 19.23 18.13 -20.88
CA LEU A 243 19.87 18.90 -19.80
C LEU A 243 21.15 19.59 -20.28
N VAL A 244 21.98 18.91 -21.08
CA VAL A 244 23.20 19.51 -21.66
C VAL A 244 22.87 20.66 -22.62
N THR A 245 21.89 20.50 -23.50
CA THR A 245 21.49 21.58 -24.42
C THR A 245 20.90 22.81 -23.73
N CYS A 246 20.39 22.65 -22.51
CA CYS A 246 19.74 23.70 -21.74
C CYS A 246 20.58 24.21 -20.56
N GLU A 247 21.83 23.76 -20.44
CA GLU A 247 22.68 23.87 -19.25
C GLU A 247 22.93 25.33 -18.79
N ASN A 248 22.81 26.30 -19.71
CA ASN A 248 23.02 27.73 -19.44
C ASN A 248 21.84 28.63 -19.83
N LEU A 249 20.67 28.05 -20.12
CA LEU A 249 19.50 28.80 -20.57
C LEU A 249 18.43 28.84 -19.46
N ALA A 250 17.97 30.05 -19.14
CA ALA A 250 16.78 30.24 -18.33
C ALA A 250 15.59 29.54 -19.02
N LEU A 251 14.59 29.11 -18.25
CA LEU A 251 13.51 28.27 -18.77
C LEU A 251 12.78 28.89 -19.99
N GLY A 252 12.65 30.23 -20.01
CA GLY A 252 12.03 30.98 -21.11
C GLY A 252 12.89 31.13 -22.38
N ASP A 253 14.20 30.89 -22.29
CA ASP A 253 15.15 30.99 -23.42
C ASP A 253 15.45 29.63 -24.06
N ARG A 254 14.88 28.54 -23.51
CA ARG A 254 15.05 27.19 -24.04
C ARG A 254 14.29 27.02 -25.35
N PRO A 255 14.85 26.30 -26.34
CA PRO A 255 14.12 26.02 -27.58
C PRO A 255 12.80 25.29 -27.25
N PRO A 256 11.71 25.53 -28.01
CA PRO A 256 10.41 24.92 -27.82
C PRO A 256 10.46 23.42 -28.18
N THR A 257 11.12 22.67 -27.32
CA THR A 257 11.33 21.23 -27.37
C THR A 257 10.81 20.66 -26.06
N GLU A 258 10.49 19.37 -26.04
CA GLU A 258 9.99 18.69 -24.85
C GLU A 258 10.95 18.90 -23.66
N ALA A 259 10.44 19.35 -22.51
CA ALA A 259 11.24 19.60 -21.32
C ALA A 259 11.82 18.29 -20.77
N ALA A 260 13.03 18.33 -20.21
CA ALA A 260 13.63 17.14 -19.60
C ALA A 260 12.78 16.60 -18.43
N ILE A 261 12.12 17.50 -17.70
CA ILE A 261 11.29 17.21 -16.53
C ILE A 261 9.89 17.78 -16.77
N ARG A 262 8.86 17.02 -16.38
CA ARG A 262 7.48 17.49 -16.24
C ARG A 262 6.90 17.04 -14.90
N LEU A 263 6.01 17.85 -14.35
CA LEU A 263 5.23 17.61 -13.15
C LEU A 263 3.78 17.29 -13.54
N ILE A 264 3.24 16.23 -12.98
CA ILE A 264 1.88 15.73 -13.24
C ILE A 264 1.15 15.54 -11.91
N ASP A 265 -0.17 15.30 -11.96
CA ASP A 265 -0.97 14.99 -10.76
C ASP A 265 -1.14 16.21 -9.83
N TRP A 266 -1.59 17.33 -10.41
CA TRP A 266 -1.80 18.61 -9.71
C TRP A 266 -3.05 18.64 -8.82
N GLU A 267 -3.51 17.48 -8.36
CA GLU A 267 -4.73 17.30 -7.57
C GLU A 267 -4.75 18.11 -6.27
N LYS A 268 -3.57 18.35 -5.69
CA LYS A 268 -3.40 19.16 -4.47
C LYS A 268 -2.77 20.53 -4.74
N GLY A 269 -2.63 20.91 -6.01
CA GLY A 269 -2.03 22.18 -6.40
C GLY A 269 -2.80 23.35 -5.78
N ALA A 270 -2.10 24.24 -5.10
CA ALA A 270 -2.72 25.37 -4.41
C ALA A 270 -1.69 26.48 -4.14
N TRP A 271 -2.15 27.60 -3.61
CA TRP A 271 -1.25 28.60 -3.04
C TRP A 271 -0.71 28.10 -1.70
N GLY A 272 0.61 27.95 -1.58
CA GLY A 272 1.23 27.27 -0.44
C GLY A 272 2.66 27.71 -0.15
N ASP A 273 3.28 26.98 0.77
CA ASP A 273 4.66 27.19 1.21
C ASP A 273 5.64 26.43 0.31
N PRO A 274 6.59 27.12 -0.36
CA PRO A 274 7.57 26.47 -1.25
C PRO A 274 8.44 25.41 -0.55
N ALA A 275 8.61 25.47 0.77
CA ALA A 275 9.33 24.47 1.54
C ALA A 275 8.59 23.12 1.59
N CYS A 276 7.27 23.09 1.39
CA CYS A 276 6.45 21.88 1.34
C CYS A 276 6.87 20.97 0.17
N ASP A 277 7.00 21.55 -1.02
CA ASP A 277 7.39 20.84 -2.24
C ASP A 277 8.82 20.28 -2.15
N LEU A 278 9.77 21.07 -1.64
CA LEU A 278 11.14 20.59 -1.41
C LEU A 278 11.21 19.54 -0.31
N GLY A 279 10.47 19.73 0.79
CA GLY A 279 10.38 18.76 1.89
C GLY A 279 9.85 17.42 1.40
N SER A 280 8.82 17.46 0.55
CA SER A 280 8.26 16.27 -0.09
C SER A 280 9.30 15.52 -0.93
N LEU A 281 10.09 16.22 -1.75
CA LEU A 281 11.16 15.58 -2.53
C LEU A 281 12.28 15.00 -1.67
N VAL A 282 12.70 15.71 -0.61
CA VAL A 282 13.68 15.18 0.35
C VAL A 282 13.13 13.91 1.01
N ALA A 283 11.86 13.90 1.42
CA ALA A 283 11.20 12.73 1.98
C ALA A 283 11.17 11.56 0.98
N ASN A 284 10.98 11.82 -0.32
CA ASN A 284 11.02 10.76 -1.34
C ASN A 284 12.41 10.11 -1.48
N TYR A 285 13.50 10.87 -1.40
CA TYR A 285 14.84 10.27 -1.28
C TYR A 285 14.98 9.46 0.01
N LEU A 286 14.55 9.98 1.16
CA LEU A 286 14.59 9.23 2.42
C LEU A 286 13.76 7.94 2.36
N LYS A 287 12.65 7.93 1.62
CA LYS A 287 11.85 6.72 1.39
C LYS A 287 12.61 5.65 0.60
N LEU A 288 13.45 6.02 -0.37
CA LEU A 288 14.31 5.04 -1.08
C LEU A 288 15.24 4.33 -0.09
N TRP A 289 15.87 5.09 0.81
CA TRP A 289 16.71 4.52 1.87
C TRP A 289 15.90 3.65 2.83
N LEU A 290 14.80 4.18 3.39
CA LEU A 290 13.95 3.48 4.37
C LEU A 290 13.34 2.19 3.81
N LYS A 291 12.88 2.18 2.55
CA LYS A 291 12.35 0.99 1.87
C LYS A 291 13.44 -0.04 1.55
N SER A 292 14.69 0.38 1.46
CA SER A 292 15.83 -0.52 1.25
C SER A 292 16.35 -1.17 2.54
N LEU A 293 15.78 -0.83 3.69
CA LEU A 293 16.15 -1.43 4.97
C LEU A 293 15.66 -2.87 5.07
N VAL A 294 16.56 -3.76 5.46
CA VAL A 294 16.23 -5.15 5.78
C VAL A 294 15.87 -5.22 7.26
N VAL A 295 14.59 -4.98 7.58
CA VAL A 295 14.14 -4.91 8.98
C VAL A 295 13.44 -6.21 9.40
N SER A 296 14.04 -6.92 10.35
CA SER A 296 13.46 -8.08 11.04
C SER A 296 13.40 -7.78 12.54
N SER A 297 12.43 -8.36 13.26
CA SER A 297 12.36 -8.31 14.73
C SER A 297 13.61 -8.87 15.42
N GLU A 298 14.40 -9.66 14.69
CA GLU A 298 15.62 -10.31 15.16
C GLU A 298 16.90 -9.50 14.81
N VAL A 299 16.78 -8.46 13.99
CA VAL A 299 17.91 -7.62 13.58
C VAL A 299 17.88 -6.31 14.36
N ALA A 300 18.94 -6.04 15.12
CA ALA A 300 19.10 -4.76 15.80
C ALA A 300 18.99 -3.60 14.78
N ILE A 301 18.28 -2.53 15.14
CA ILE A 301 18.00 -1.42 14.22
C ILE A 301 19.28 -0.81 13.65
N GLU A 302 20.35 -0.75 14.44
CA GLU A 302 21.66 -0.24 14.00
C GLU A 302 22.28 -1.10 12.90
N VAL A 303 22.02 -2.42 12.94
CA VAL A 303 22.46 -3.37 11.93
C VAL A 303 21.59 -3.22 10.68
N ALA A 304 20.27 -3.10 10.83
CA ALA A 304 19.36 -2.86 9.70
C ALA A 304 19.71 -1.56 8.93
N LEU A 305 20.06 -0.48 9.65
CA LEU A 305 20.47 0.80 9.04
C LEU A 305 21.77 0.67 8.24
N ARG A 306 22.73 -0.15 8.68
CA ARG A 306 24.01 -0.41 7.97
C ARG A 306 23.85 -1.34 6.77
N LEU A 307 22.76 -2.11 6.71
CA LEU A 307 22.52 -3.13 5.70
C LEU A 307 21.51 -2.69 4.63
N ALA A 308 21.19 -1.39 4.59
CA ALA A 308 20.35 -0.81 3.55
C ALA A 308 20.90 -1.12 2.15
N ALA A 309 20.07 -1.66 1.25
CA ALA A 309 20.48 -1.87 -0.15
C ALA A 309 20.79 -0.54 -0.87
N THR A 310 20.17 0.56 -0.41
CA THR A 310 20.44 1.93 -0.86
C THR A 310 20.82 2.78 0.35
N PRO A 311 22.12 2.83 0.73
CA PRO A 311 22.58 3.64 1.87
C PRO A 311 22.30 5.13 1.68
N LEU A 312 22.02 5.84 2.77
CA LEU A 312 21.72 7.28 2.74
C LEU A 312 22.85 8.10 2.11
N GLU A 313 24.10 7.68 2.33
CA GLU A 313 25.31 8.30 1.78
C GLU A 313 25.33 8.29 0.24
N THR A 314 24.65 7.34 -0.38
CA THR A 314 24.51 7.25 -1.86
C THR A 314 23.50 8.29 -2.37
N LEU A 315 22.54 8.68 -1.54
CA LEU A 315 21.47 9.63 -1.89
C LEU A 315 21.86 11.08 -1.56
N GLN A 316 22.68 11.28 -0.52
CA GLN A 316 23.12 12.58 -0.03
C GLN A 316 23.59 13.55 -1.15
N PRO A 317 24.43 13.13 -2.13
CA PRO A 317 24.84 14.03 -3.21
C PRO A 317 23.65 14.61 -4.00
N SER A 318 22.63 13.79 -4.28
CA SER A 318 21.44 14.20 -5.03
C SER A 318 20.50 15.04 -4.19
N ILE A 319 20.33 14.72 -2.90
CA ILE A 319 19.57 15.55 -1.97
C ILE A 319 20.21 16.96 -1.85
N VAL A 320 21.54 17.02 -1.77
CA VAL A 320 22.31 18.28 -1.76
C VAL A 320 22.17 19.04 -3.09
N ALA A 321 22.27 18.34 -4.21
CA ALA A 321 22.15 18.90 -5.55
C ALA A 321 20.75 19.49 -5.83
N LEU A 322 19.69 18.87 -5.29
CA LEU A 322 18.32 19.37 -5.32
C LEU A 322 18.21 20.74 -4.65
N ILE A 323 18.62 20.84 -3.39
CA ILE A 323 18.51 22.08 -2.61
C ILE A 323 19.40 23.18 -3.20
N ARG A 324 20.62 22.84 -3.62
CA ARG A 324 21.52 23.81 -4.26
C ARG A 324 20.99 24.30 -5.60
N GLY A 325 20.43 23.42 -6.42
CA GLY A 325 19.79 23.80 -7.68
C GLY A 325 18.61 24.75 -7.47
N TYR A 326 17.86 24.56 -6.39
CA TYR A 326 16.78 25.45 -5.99
C TYR A 326 17.31 26.83 -5.52
N LEU A 327 18.21 26.84 -4.55
CA LEU A 327 18.76 28.09 -3.97
C LEU A 327 19.59 28.90 -4.98
N ALA A 328 20.22 28.25 -5.95
CA ALA A 328 20.95 28.95 -7.01
C ALA A 328 20.04 29.67 -8.00
N GLU A 329 18.81 29.17 -8.20
CA GLU A 329 17.82 29.76 -9.09
C GLU A 329 16.90 30.77 -8.38
N PHE A 330 16.67 30.57 -7.08
CA PHE A 330 15.84 31.44 -6.25
C PHE A 330 16.51 31.76 -4.91
N PRO A 331 17.60 32.54 -4.90
CA PRO A 331 18.34 32.87 -3.68
C PRO A 331 17.55 33.77 -2.70
N GLU A 332 16.65 34.63 -3.20
CA GLU A 332 15.85 35.57 -2.42
C GLU A 332 14.92 34.87 -1.41
N ILE A 333 14.66 33.57 -1.59
CA ILE A 333 13.88 32.77 -0.63
C ILE A 333 14.51 32.76 0.77
N LEU A 334 15.84 32.88 0.87
CA LEU A 334 16.53 32.91 2.16
C LEU A 334 16.37 34.26 2.88
N ASP A 335 16.10 35.33 2.13
CA ASP A 335 15.77 36.63 2.70
C ASP A 335 14.33 36.63 3.25
N ALA A 336 13.40 36.01 2.50
CA ALA A 336 12.01 35.84 2.92
C ALA A 336 11.88 34.86 4.11
N PHE A 337 12.62 33.75 4.07
CA PHE A 337 12.58 32.69 5.09
C PHE A 337 14.00 32.33 5.57
N PRO A 338 14.55 33.03 6.57
CA PRO A 338 15.88 32.71 7.09
C PRO A 338 16.03 31.29 7.66
N ASN A 339 14.92 30.66 8.06
CA ASN A 339 14.85 29.28 8.53
C ASN A 339 14.41 28.27 7.45
N PHE A 340 14.51 28.62 6.16
CA PHE A 340 13.98 27.82 5.05
C PHE A 340 14.41 26.35 5.08
N ILE A 341 15.70 26.05 5.30
CA ILE A 341 16.20 24.67 5.35
C ILE A 341 15.59 23.87 6.52
N THR A 342 15.40 24.53 7.67
CA THR A 342 14.74 23.93 8.83
C THR A 342 13.28 23.60 8.49
N ARG A 343 12.56 24.50 7.81
CA ARG A 343 11.19 24.27 7.33
C ARG A 343 11.13 23.09 6.35
N VAL A 344 12.07 23.01 5.39
CA VAL A 344 12.19 21.88 4.46
C VAL A 344 12.36 20.55 5.20
N MET A 345 13.14 20.50 6.28
CA MET A 345 13.25 19.29 7.11
C MET A 345 11.93 18.94 7.81
N GLN A 346 11.22 19.93 8.37
CA GLN A 346 9.95 19.69 9.03
C GLN A 346 8.89 19.16 8.05
N PHE A 347 8.77 19.76 6.86
CA PHE A 347 7.90 19.25 5.81
C PHE A 347 8.31 17.86 5.32
N ALA A 348 9.61 17.57 5.21
CA ALA A 348 10.06 16.21 4.90
C ALA A 348 9.60 15.21 5.97
N GLY A 349 9.64 15.58 7.25
CA GLY A 349 9.10 14.77 8.33
C GLY A 349 7.59 14.58 8.25
N LEU A 350 6.84 15.64 7.93
CA LEU A 350 5.39 15.58 7.72
C LEU A 350 5.03 14.64 6.56
N THR A 351 5.70 14.76 5.41
CA THR A 351 5.47 13.89 4.25
C THR A 351 5.73 12.41 4.54
N LEU A 352 6.67 12.10 5.45
CA LEU A 352 6.88 10.71 5.90
C LEU A 352 5.70 10.20 6.74
N ILE A 353 5.08 11.06 7.58
CA ILE A 353 3.86 10.71 8.33
C ILE A 353 2.69 10.50 7.38
N GLU A 354 2.49 11.42 6.42
CA GLU A 354 1.45 11.31 5.40
C GLU A 354 1.63 10.05 4.55
N SER A 355 2.87 9.66 4.26
CA SER A 355 3.18 8.41 3.56
C SER A 355 2.78 7.16 4.37
N ILE A 356 2.87 7.22 5.70
CA ILE A 356 2.36 6.15 6.58
C ILE A 356 0.83 6.15 6.55
N GLN A 357 0.18 7.31 6.71
CA GLN A 357 -1.28 7.41 6.69
C GLN A 357 -1.86 6.91 5.36
N ALA A 358 -1.25 7.26 4.23
CA ALA A 358 -1.64 6.77 2.92
C ALA A 358 -1.58 5.23 2.87
N LYS A 359 -0.50 4.61 3.36
CA LYS A 359 -0.41 3.14 3.45
C LYS A 359 -1.52 2.55 4.31
N LEU A 360 -1.80 3.13 5.47
CA LEU A 360 -2.86 2.68 6.37
C LEU A 360 -4.25 2.76 5.72
N GLN A 361 -4.52 3.82 4.94
CA GLN A 361 -5.78 3.97 4.21
C GLN A 361 -6.00 2.82 3.20
N TYR A 362 -4.93 2.39 2.53
CA TYR A 362 -4.93 1.24 1.61
C TYR A 362 -4.84 -0.12 2.32
N GLN A 363 -5.01 -0.16 3.65
CA GLN A 363 -4.94 -1.38 4.46
C GLN A 363 -3.58 -2.10 4.37
N GLU A 364 -2.52 -1.37 3.99
CA GLU A 364 -1.17 -1.90 4.01
C GLU A 364 -0.68 -2.05 5.46
N PRO A 365 0.11 -3.10 5.73
CA PRO A 365 0.54 -3.39 7.08
C PRO A 365 1.51 -2.34 7.64
N PHE A 366 1.34 -2.00 8.91
CA PHE A 366 2.26 -1.12 9.63
C PHE A 366 3.36 -1.94 10.32
N GLY A 367 4.34 -2.35 9.52
CA GLY A 367 5.49 -3.13 9.98
C GLY A 367 6.67 -2.29 10.48
N ASN A 368 7.80 -2.96 10.69
CA ASN A 368 9.02 -2.34 11.21
C ASN A 368 9.55 -1.19 10.34
N THR A 369 9.38 -1.25 9.03
CA THR A 369 9.72 -0.14 8.12
C THR A 369 8.88 1.10 8.41
N GLY A 370 7.58 0.94 8.72
CA GLY A 370 6.70 2.03 9.16
C GLY A 370 7.14 2.63 10.49
N ILE A 371 7.59 1.79 11.44
CA ILE A 371 8.16 2.25 12.71
C ILE A 371 9.43 3.08 12.49
N CYS A 372 10.35 2.62 11.64
CA CYS A 372 11.57 3.37 11.31
C CYS A 372 11.23 4.70 10.63
N MET A 373 10.27 4.69 9.70
CA MET A 373 9.80 5.90 9.02
C MET A 373 9.23 6.92 10.01
N LEU A 374 8.42 6.48 10.97
CA LEU A 374 7.88 7.34 12.03
C LEU A 374 8.98 7.92 12.94
N GLN A 375 10.02 7.14 13.24
CA GLN A 375 11.16 7.60 14.04
C GLN A 375 11.98 8.68 13.30
N VAL A 376 12.23 8.50 12.01
CA VAL A 376 12.90 9.50 11.17
C VAL A 376 12.02 10.75 11.08
N ALA A 377 10.74 10.60 10.76
CA ALA A 377 9.78 11.70 10.70
C ALA A 377 9.76 12.55 11.98
N LYS A 378 9.71 11.88 13.13
CA LYS A 378 9.80 12.53 14.44
C LYS A 378 11.07 13.35 14.61
N THR A 379 12.22 12.81 14.19
CA THR A 379 13.51 13.51 14.33
C THR A 379 13.57 14.76 13.45
N LEU A 380 13.04 14.66 12.24
CA LEU A 380 12.94 15.76 11.27
C LEU A 380 12.01 16.88 11.77
N LEU A 381 10.85 16.53 12.32
CA LEU A 381 9.86 17.48 12.84
C LEU A 381 10.29 18.14 14.16
N CYS A 382 10.78 17.34 15.13
CA CYS A 382 11.08 17.83 16.48
C CYS A 382 12.50 18.41 16.63
N THR A 383 13.46 17.98 15.80
CA THR A 383 14.86 18.44 15.87
C THR A 383 15.46 18.69 14.48
N PRO A 384 14.82 19.56 13.66
CA PRO A 384 15.22 19.78 12.28
C PRO A 384 16.67 20.23 12.12
N GLU A 385 17.19 21.12 12.98
CA GLU A 385 18.55 21.66 12.85
C GLU A 385 19.62 20.58 13.01
N ARG A 386 19.39 19.63 13.92
CA ARG A 386 20.31 18.50 14.15
C ARG A 386 20.25 17.48 13.00
N SER A 387 19.12 17.43 12.31
CA SER A 387 18.88 16.47 11.24
C SER A 387 19.58 16.84 9.93
N ILE A 388 19.82 18.14 9.70
CA ILE A 388 20.44 18.65 8.45
C ILE A 388 21.75 17.90 8.13
N ALA A 389 22.68 17.82 9.08
CA ALA A 389 23.97 17.16 8.83
C ALA A 389 23.83 15.67 8.51
N THR A 390 22.79 15.01 9.04
CA THR A 390 22.53 13.59 8.79
C THR A 390 21.90 13.38 7.41
N VAL A 391 20.89 14.18 7.07
CA VAL A 391 20.15 14.07 5.81
C VAL A 391 21.00 14.46 4.61
N PHE A 392 21.79 15.54 4.73
CA PHE A 392 22.57 16.09 3.63
C PHE A 392 24.03 15.64 3.61
N GLY A 393 24.56 15.07 4.71
CA GLY A 393 25.98 14.73 4.84
C GLY A 393 26.92 15.93 5.00
N ILE A 394 26.37 17.15 5.03
CA ILE A 394 27.08 18.43 5.16
C ILE A 394 26.33 19.36 6.10
N THR A 395 27.02 20.36 6.63
CA THR A 395 26.41 21.35 7.54
C THR A 395 25.45 22.29 6.80
N ALA A 396 24.52 22.90 7.54
CA ALA A 396 23.60 23.90 6.99
C ALA A 396 24.33 25.06 6.27
N SER A 397 25.44 25.54 6.86
CA SER A 397 26.25 26.61 6.28
C SER A 397 26.94 26.19 4.98
N GLU A 398 27.38 24.94 4.85
CA GLU A 398 27.95 24.41 3.60
C GLU A 398 26.89 24.18 2.53
N LEU A 399 25.67 23.82 2.93
CA LEU A 399 24.53 23.65 2.02
C LEU A 399 24.11 24.99 1.40
N MET A 400 24.05 26.04 2.21
CA MET A 400 23.65 27.40 1.80
C MET A 400 24.76 28.21 1.13
N ARG A 401 26.00 27.71 1.08
CA ARG A 401 27.10 28.42 0.42
C ARG A 401 26.81 28.53 -1.08
N THR A 402 26.66 29.75 -1.57
CA THR A 402 26.54 30.04 -3.00
C THR A 402 27.80 29.58 -3.73
N LEU A 403 27.66 28.59 -4.61
CA LEU A 403 28.70 28.23 -5.57
C LEU A 403 28.35 28.89 -6.92
N PRO A 404 29.34 29.30 -7.73
CA PRO A 404 29.06 29.75 -9.09
C PRO A 404 28.43 28.61 -9.91
N ARG A 405 27.48 28.92 -10.81
CA ARG A 405 26.77 27.94 -11.67
C ARG A 405 27.71 26.92 -12.36
N SER A 406 28.95 27.32 -12.65
CA SER A 406 29.98 26.48 -13.28
C SER A 406 30.52 25.33 -12.41
N GLU A 407 30.37 25.37 -11.09
CA GLU A 407 30.87 24.31 -10.19
C GLU A 407 29.82 23.23 -9.89
N PHE A 408 28.52 23.54 -9.99
CA PHE A 408 27.45 22.55 -9.84
C PHE A 408 27.37 21.60 -11.03
N ASN A 409 27.82 22.05 -12.20
CA ASN A 409 27.78 21.33 -13.48
C ASN A 409 29.13 20.74 -13.87
N THR A 410 29.98 20.36 -12.90
CA THR A 410 31.03 19.40 -13.24
C THR A 410 30.33 18.08 -13.58
N VAL A 411 30.01 17.92 -14.86
CA VAL A 411 29.80 16.64 -15.51
C VAL A 411 31.13 15.89 -15.37
N VAL A 412 31.39 15.39 -14.15
CA VAL A 412 32.20 14.19 -13.99
C VAL A 412 31.51 13.20 -14.90
N THR A 413 32.23 12.74 -15.93
CA THR A 413 31.75 11.83 -16.99
C THR A 413 30.50 11.07 -16.56
N PRO A 414 29.35 11.30 -17.20
CA PRO A 414 28.08 10.82 -16.68
C PRO A 414 28.18 9.31 -16.53
N ASP A 415 27.88 8.79 -15.34
CA ASP A 415 27.61 7.37 -15.15
C ASP A 415 26.39 7.04 -16.02
N ALA A 416 26.66 6.70 -17.28
CA ALA A 416 25.66 6.52 -18.31
C ALA A 416 24.66 5.46 -17.84
N ILE A 417 23.44 5.87 -17.48
CA ILE A 417 22.30 4.97 -17.37
C ILE A 417 22.06 4.49 -18.81
N PRO A 418 22.21 3.19 -19.11
CA PRO A 418 21.96 2.68 -20.46
C PRO A 418 20.54 3.10 -20.88
N ASN A 419 20.39 3.60 -22.10
CA ASN A 419 19.07 3.85 -22.68
C ASN A 419 18.30 2.52 -22.62
N SER A 420 17.27 2.46 -21.78
CA SER A 420 16.33 1.36 -21.78
C SER A 420 15.55 1.43 -23.09
N HIS A 421 16.02 0.70 -24.09
CA HIS A 421 15.13 0.23 -25.15
C HIS A 421 14.06 -0.61 -24.45
N THR A 422 12.89 0.00 -24.32
CA THR A 422 11.57 -0.62 -24.19
C THR A 422 11.57 -2.13 -24.39
N SER A 423 11.74 -2.88 -23.30
CA SER A 423 10.89 -4.05 -23.06
C SER A 423 9.78 -3.58 -22.13
N GLU A 424 8.55 -3.57 -22.65
CA GLU A 424 7.35 -3.42 -21.83
C GLU A 424 7.33 -4.56 -20.80
N ALA A 425 7.79 -4.26 -19.59
CA ALA A 425 7.61 -5.05 -18.39
C ALA A 425 7.37 -4.03 -17.26
N SER A 426 6.10 -3.82 -16.98
CA SER A 426 5.63 -3.01 -15.87
C SER A 426 5.91 -3.76 -14.57
N PHE A 427 6.87 -3.30 -13.78
CA PHE A 427 6.94 -3.66 -12.36
C PHE A 427 5.85 -2.92 -11.60
N SER A 428 4.63 -3.41 -11.79
CA SER A 428 3.64 -3.41 -10.72
C SER A 428 4.22 -4.19 -9.55
N SER A 429 3.99 -3.74 -8.31
CA SER A 429 4.08 -4.61 -7.14
C SER A 429 2.99 -5.71 -7.13
N THR A 430 2.39 -6.01 -8.29
CA THR A 430 1.79 -7.27 -8.65
C THR A 430 2.54 -7.89 -9.85
N LEU A 431 3.26 -8.97 -9.57
CA LEU A 431 3.48 -10.14 -10.44
C LEU A 431 3.60 -9.87 -11.95
N ASP A 432 4.82 -9.57 -12.40
CA ASP A 432 5.19 -9.43 -13.80
C ASP A 432 4.80 -10.69 -14.63
N HIS A 433 4.27 -10.46 -15.84
CA HIS A 433 3.85 -11.45 -16.82
C HIS A 433 4.69 -11.24 -18.09
N GLY A 434 5.73 -12.06 -18.29
CA GLY A 434 6.59 -11.95 -19.47
C GLY A 434 7.27 -13.26 -19.88
N GLN A 435 6.95 -13.71 -21.10
CA GLN A 435 7.53 -14.79 -21.92
C GLN A 435 7.13 -16.24 -21.63
N ALA A 436 6.04 -16.65 -22.29
CA ALA A 436 5.60 -18.02 -22.45
C ALA A 436 6.62 -18.87 -23.24
N ILE A 437 7.42 -19.65 -22.51
CA ILE A 437 7.76 -20.99 -22.98
C ILE A 437 6.53 -21.84 -22.66
N ALA A 438 5.87 -22.37 -23.68
CA ALA A 438 4.76 -23.30 -23.55
C ALA A 438 5.19 -24.51 -22.69
N ARG A 439 4.98 -24.42 -21.38
CA ARG A 439 5.03 -25.54 -20.45
C ARG A 439 3.59 -25.76 -19.99
N GLN A 440 2.93 -26.73 -20.60
CA GLN A 440 1.69 -27.29 -20.06
C GLN A 440 2.01 -27.90 -18.69
N ALA A 441 1.87 -27.10 -17.63
CA ALA A 441 1.88 -27.58 -16.26
C ALA A 441 0.45 -27.52 -15.75
N VAL A 442 -0.24 -28.67 -15.78
CA VAL A 442 -1.53 -28.82 -15.10
C VAL A 442 -1.22 -28.77 -13.61
N ALA A 443 -1.57 -27.66 -12.94
CA ALA A 443 -1.48 -27.58 -11.48
C ALA A 443 -2.35 -28.70 -10.89
N VAL A 444 -1.72 -29.68 -10.25
CA VAL A 444 -2.42 -30.76 -9.56
C VAL A 444 -2.73 -30.27 -8.16
N THR A 445 -3.95 -29.81 -7.90
CA THR A 445 -4.40 -29.49 -6.55
C THR A 445 -4.39 -30.77 -5.71
N PRO A 446 -3.52 -30.90 -4.70
CA PRO A 446 -3.49 -32.10 -3.87
C PRO A 446 -4.79 -32.20 -3.07
N GLN A 447 -5.48 -33.34 -3.16
CA GLN A 447 -6.80 -33.53 -2.54
C GLN A 447 -6.73 -33.90 -1.05
N THR A 448 -5.55 -34.29 -0.56
CA THR A 448 -5.31 -34.72 0.82
C THR A 448 -3.96 -34.23 1.34
N THR A 449 -3.82 -34.14 2.66
CA THR A 449 -2.53 -33.85 3.32
C THR A 449 -1.42 -34.80 2.87
N ALA A 450 -1.71 -36.09 2.71
CA ALA A 450 -0.71 -37.07 2.26
C ALA A 450 -0.22 -36.78 0.84
N SER A 451 -1.14 -36.45 -0.08
CA SER A 451 -0.75 -36.06 -1.45
C SER A 451 0.02 -34.73 -1.48
N ALA A 452 -0.35 -33.77 -0.64
CA ALA A 452 0.34 -32.49 -0.56
C ALA A 452 1.77 -32.66 -0.04
N LEU A 453 1.96 -33.42 1.04
CA LEU A 453 3.29 -33.73 1.56
C LEU A 453 4.14 -34.49 0.54
N HIS A 454 3.55 -35.43 -0.22
CA HIS A 454 4.27 -36.14 -1.28
C HIS A 454 4.72 -35.20 -2.39
N ASP A 455 3.86 -34.27 -2.81
CA ASP A 455 4.18 -33.26 -3.80
C ASP A 455 5.30 -32.33 -3.31
N MET A 456 5.21 -31.83 -2.07
CA MET A 456 6.24 -30.99 -1.44
C MET A 456 7.63 -31.65 -1.45
N VAL A 457 7.74 -32.91 -1.02
CA VAL A 457 9.04 -33.61 -0.97
C VAL A 457 9.59 -33.97 -2.34
N THR A 458 8.74 -34.03 -3.36
CA THR A 458 9.13 -34.41 -4.72
C THR A 458 9.53 -33.17 -5.54
N HIS A 459 8.80 -32.07 -5.39
CA HIS A 459 8.83 -30.98 -6.36
C HIS A 459 9.36 -29.65 -5.82
N ILE A 460 9.27 -29.39 -4.51
CA ILE A 460 9.86 -28.18 -3.94
C ILE A 460 11.38 -28.30 -3.99
N GLN A 461 12.03 -27.31 -4.60
CA GLN A 461 13.48 -27.23 -4.72
C GLN A 461 13.98 -25.91 -4.13
N ILE A 462 15.02 -26.00 -3.30
CA ILE A 462 15.78 -24.86 -2.80
C ILE A 462 17.08 -24.81 -3.61
N GLN A 463 17.33 -23.71 -4.31
CA GLN A 463 18.44 -23.55 -5.25
C GLN A 463 19.55 -22.63 -4.68
N PRO A 464 20.79 -22.73 -5.20
CA PRO A 464 21.82 -21.72 -4.92
C PRO A 464 21.31 -20.31 -5.24
N GLY A 465 21.63 -19.32 -4.40
CA GLY A 465 21.11 -17.95 -4.55
C GLY A 465 19.79 -17.67 -3.81
N TYR A 466 19.40 -18.53 -2.86
CA TYR A 466 18.21 -18.36 -2.01
C TYR A 466 16.88 -18.38 -2.78
N SER A 467 16.85 -19.06 -3.93
CA SER A 467 15.64 -19.26 -4.72
C SER A 467 14.91 -20.54 -4.34
N ILE A 468 13.57 -20.49 -4.39
CA ILE A 468 12.65 -21.60 -4.12
C ILE A 468 11.78 -21.80 -5.36
N SER A 469 11.63 -23.04 -5.81
CA SER A 469 10.86 -23.33 -7.03
C SER A 469 10.02 -24.58 -6.90
N HIS A 470 8.88 -24.58 -7.60
CA HIS A 470 8.04 -25.74 -7.87
C HIS A 470 7.73 -25.80 -9.39
N PRO A 471 7.68 -26.97 -10.05
CA PRO A 471 7.43 -27.06 -11.49
C PRO A 471 6.08 -26.48 -11.95
N GLY A 472 5.08 -26.51 -11.08
CA GLY A 472 3.72 -26.04 -11.34
C GLY A 472 3.41 -24.61 -10.87
N TYR A 473 4.34 -23.92 -10.20
CA TYR A 473 4.11 -22.58 -9.63
C TYR A 473 5.25 -21.62 -9.94
N ARG A 474 5.00 -20.32 -9.79
CA ARG A 474 6.03 -19.29 -10.02
C ARG A 474 7.17 -19.48 -9.03
N PRO A 475 8.44 -19.40 -9.45
CA PRO A 475 9.57 -19.47 -8.52
C PRO A 475 9.65 -18.18 -7.69
N LEU A 476 10.14 -18.32 -6.47
CA LEU A 476 10.53 -17.22 -5.60
C LEU A 476 12.05 -17.05 -5.70
N ALA A 477 12.51 -15.86 -6.05
CA ALA A 477 13.94 -15.57 -6.17
C ALA A 477 14.23 -14.16 -5.66
N LEU A 478 15.38 -13.99 -5.02
CA LEU A 478 15.93 -12.67 -4.82
C LEU A 478 16.33 -12.07 -6.18
N PRO A 479 16.11 -10.77 -6.40
CA PRO A 479 16.70 -10.07 -7.55
C PRO A 479 18.20 -10.36 -7.64
N GLU A 480 18.71 -10.64 -8.85
CA GLU A 480 20.11 -11.06 -9.06
C GLU A 480 21.13 -10.10 -8.41
N ASP A 481 20.80 -8.81 -8.38
CA ASP A 481 21.63 -7.75 -7.80
C ASP A 481 21.64 -7.70 -6.27
N ILE A 482 20.68 -8.33 -5.59
CA ILE A 482 20.65 -8.47 -4.13
C ILE A 482 21.32 -9.77 -3.69
N VAL A 483 21.41 -10.80 -4.54
CA VAL A 483 21.95 -12.11 -4.16
C VAL A 483 23.40 -12.00 -3.65
N GLU A 484 24.25 -11.25 -4.33
CA GLU A 484 25.65 -11.06 -3.92
C GLU A 484 25.76 -10.32 -2.58
N GLN A 485 24.98 -9.25 -2.41
CA GLN A 485 24.94 -8.50 -1.15
C GLN A 485 24.41 -9.39 -0.02
N PHE A 486 23.33 -10.13 -0.27
CA PHE A 486 22.69 -11.04 0.67
C PHE A 486 23.63 -12.15 1.13
N ALA A 487 24.51 -12.64 0.25
CA ALA A 487 25.53 -13.61 0.59
C ALA A 487 26.56 -13.12 1.63
N THR A 488 26.70 -11.80 1.83
CA THR A 488 27.59 -11.22 2.85
C THR A 488 26.99 -11.16 4.26
N PHE A 489 25.67 -11.40 4.40
CA PHE A 489 24.98 -11.35 5.69
C PHE A 489 25.38 -12.51 6.61
N PRO A 490 25.17 -12.39 7.94
CA PRO A 490 25.36 -13.51 8.86
C PRO A 490 24.56 -14.75 8.44
N LYS A 491 25.14 -15.94 8.57
CA LYS A 491 24.49 -17.20 8.15
C LYS A 491 23.14 -17.44 8.82
N ASP A 492 23.01 -17.10 10.09
CA ASP A 492 21.75 -17.26 10.83
C ASP A 492 20.64 -16.38 10.23
N PHE A 493 21.00 -15.17 9.79
CA PHE A 493 20.06 -14.27 9.11
C PHE A 493 19.62 -14.83 7.76
N GLN A 494 20.56 -15.30 6.95
CA GLN A 494 20.27 -15.92 5.65
C GLN A 494 19.34 -17.13 5.82
N ARG A 495 19.61 -17.96 6.82
CA ARG A 495 18.81 -19.14 7.16
C ARG A 495 17.39 -18.76 7.59
N ASN A 496 17.22 -17.76 8.46
CA ASN A 496 15.91 -17.32 8.93
C ASN A 496 15.06 -16.68 7.82
N TYR A 497 15.69 -15.89 6.94
CA TYR A 497 15.02 -15.36 5.75
C TYR A 497 14.53 -16.49 4.84
N LEU A 498 15.40 -17.43 4.48
CA LEU A 498 15.04 -18.55 3.59
C LEU A 498 13.97 -19.46 4.22
N LYS A 499 14.06 -19.71 5.53
CA LYS A 499 13.02 -20.39 6.31
C LYS A 499 11.66 -19.71 6.17
N ARG A 500 11.61 -18.38 6.31
CA ARG A 500 10.37 -17.60 6.16
C ARG A 500 9.85 -17.67 4.73
N GLN A 501 10.70 -17.43 3.74
CA GLN A 501 10.32 -17.49 2.32
C GLN A 501 9.77 -18.88 1.95
N LEU A 502 10.41 -19.95 2.43
CA LEU A 502 9.94 -21.32 2.19
C LEU A 502 8.59 -21.58 2.84
N ARG A 503 8.40 -21.15 4.09
CA ARG A 503 7.12 -21.27 4.79
C ARG A 503 6.02 -20.54 4.02
N ASP A 504 6.24 -19.28 3.66
CA ASP A 504 5.24 -18.46 2.98
C ASP A 504 4.92 -19.06 1.59
N TYR A 505 5.93 -19.54 0.86
CA TYR A 505 5.75 -20.26 -0.41
C TYR A 505 4.91 -21.55 -0.27
N LEU A 506 5.14 -22.33 0.79
CA LEU A 506 4.35 -23.53 1.07
C LEU A 506 2.90 -23.16 1.46
N TYR A 507 2.73 -22.10 2.25
CA TYR A 507 1.41 -21.59 2.64
C TYR A 507 0.60 -21.18 1.40
N ASP A 508 1.19 -20.36 0.53
CA ASP A 508 0.51 -19.82 -0.65
C ASP A 508 0.08 -20.89 -1.66
N ILE A 509 0.82 -21.99 -1.74
CA ILE A 509 0.53 -23.10 -2.66
C ILE A 509 -0.49 -24.08 -2.06
N TYR A 510 -0.23 -24.54 -0.83
CA TYR A 510 -0.90 -25.72 -0.29
C TYR A 510 -1.96 -25.39 0.75
N PHE A 511 -1.85 -24.26 1.45
CA PHE A 511 -2.82 -23.85 2.46
C PHE A 511 -3.85 -22.88 1.88
N SER A 512 -3.43 -21.71 1.42
CA SER A 512 -4.34 -20.69 0.86
C SER A 512 -4.70 -20.94 -0.60
N GLY A 513 -3.81 -21.54 -1.39
CA GLY A 513 -4.02 -21.80 -2.82
C GLY A 513 -3.87 -20.56 -3.72
N GLU A 514 -3.35 -19.45 -3.18
CA GLU A 514 -3.17 -18.17 -3.87
C GLU A 514 -2.34 -18.27 -5.17
N GLN A 515 -1.34 -19.16 -5.21
CA GLN A 515 -0.45 -19.34 -6.38
C GLN A 515 -1.07 -20.16 -7.52
N VAL A 516 -2.20 -20.84 -7.31
CA VAL A 516 -2.87 -21.65 -8.36
C VAL A 516 -3.42 -20.76 -9.48
N SER A 517 -3.76 -19.51 -9.17
CA SER A 517 -4.28 -18.51 -10.12
C SER A 517 -3.23 -17.95 -11.09
N GLY A 518 -1.93 -18.24 -10.89
CA GLY A 518 -0.85 -17.71 -11.71
C GLY A 518 -0.52 -18.49 -12.98
N ALA A 519 -1.22 -19.62 -13.24
CA ALA A 519 -0.80 -20.64 -14.21
C ALA A 519 -1.44 -20.56 -15.61
N ASP A 520 -2.50 -19.78 -15.86
CA ASP A 520 -3.11 -19.72 -17.20
C ASP A 520 -3.93 -18.44 -17.46
N PHE A 521 -3.31 -17.41 -18.04
CA PHE A 521 -4.01 -16.19 -18.51
C PHE A 521 -4.24 -16.15 -20.02
N SER A 522 -4.07 -17.26 -20.74
CA SER A 522 -4.15 -17.25 -22.21
C SER A 522 -5.56 -17.30 -22.79
N THR A 523 -6.62 -17.50 -21.98
CA THR A 523 -8.00 -17.66 -22.50
C THR A 523 -9.13 -17.01 -21.69
N VAL A 524 -8.84 -16.22 -20.64
CA VAL A 524 -9.90 -15.50 -19.91
C VAL A 524 -10.14 -14.14 -20.61
N PRO A 525 -11.38 -13.72 -20.88
CA PRO A 525 -11.65 -12.35 -21.32
C PRO A 525 -10.98 -11.37 -20.36
N SER A 526 -10.37 -10.29 -20.87
CA SER A 526 -9.79 -9.26 -20.01
C SER A 526 -10.79 -8.88 -18.91
N PRO A 527 -10.40 -8.91 -17.63
CA PRO A 527 -11.32 -8.64 -16.53
C PRO A 527 -12.04 -7.30 -16.77
N LEU A 528 -13.30 -7.23 -16.34
CA LEU A 528 -14.09 -6.00 -16.44
C LEU A 528 -13.47 -4.95 -15.53
N LEU A 529 -12.66 -4.05 -16.08
CA LEU A 529 -12.09 -2.93 -15.35
C LEU A 529 -13.20 -1.94 -15.03
N LYS A 530 -13.50 -1.69 -13.75
CA LYS A 530 -14.56 -0.78 -13.30
C LYS A 530 -14.05 0.15 -12.20
N ASN A 531 -14.52 1.39 -12.19
CA ASN A 531 -14.29 2.34 -11.11
C ASN A 531 -15.20 2.05 -9.90
N ASN A 532 -14.94 0.98 -9.14
CA ASN A 532 -15.75 0.58 -7.98
C ASN A 532 -14.91 0.29 -6.71
N THR A 533 -13.63 0.64 -6.75
CA THR A 533 -12.69 0.45 -5.66
C THR A 533 -12.26 1.81 -5.12
N LEU A 534 -12.26 1.97 -3.80
CA LEU A 534 -11.75 3.14 -3.09
C LEU A 534 -10.77 2.68 -2.01
N HIS A 535 -9.55 3.19 -2.03
CA HIS A 535 -8.46 2.80 -1.11
C HIS A 535 -8.24 1.28 -1.05
N GLY A 536 -8.28 0.62 -2.21
CA GLY A 536 -8.11 -0.84 -2.30
C GLY A 536 -9.35 -1.66 -1.92
N ILE A 537 -10.46 -1.04 -1.50
CA ILE A 537 -11.68 -1.76 -1.10
C ILE A 537 -12.74 -1.65 -2.19
N ASN A 538 -13.23 -2.81 -2.67
CA ASN A 538 -14.42 -2.88 -3.52
C ASN A 538 -15.66 -2.47 -2.72
N LEU A 539 -16.17 -1.25 -2.96
CA LEU A 539 -17.23 -0.66 -2.12
C LEU A 539 -18.54 -1.43 -2.21
N ASP A 540 -18.94 -1.84 -3.42
CA ASP A 540 -20.18 -2.60 -3.67
C ASP A 540 -20.18 -3.92 -2.88
N PHE A 541 -19.04 -4.62 -2.86
CA PHE A 541 -18.91 -5.89 -2.15
C PHE A 541 -18.77 -5.69 -0.63
N TYR A 542 -17.99 -4.70 -0.20
CA TYR A 542 -17.88 -4.32 1.21
C TYR A 542 -19.25 -3.99 1.81
N GLU A 543 -20.09 -3.23 1.11
CA GLU A 543 -21.44 -2.91 1.57
C GLU A 543 -22.34 -4.13 1.66
N GLN A 544 -22.22 -5.08 0.73
CA GLN A 544 -22.97 -6.34 0.80
C GLN A 544 -22.56 -7.15 2.03
N LEU A 545 -21.27 -7.20 2.36
CA LEU A 545 -20.75 -7.83 3.57
C LEU A 545 -21.29 -7.14 4.84
N GLN A 546 -21.22 -5.81 4.88
CA GLN A 546 -21.71 -5.01 6.00
C GLN A 546 -23.22 -5.22 6.22
N HIS A 547 -24.03 -5.27 5.15
CA HIS A 547 -25.47 -5.54 5.23
C HIS A 547 -25.80 -6.99 5.61
N ALA A 548 -24.94 -7.94 5.22
CA ALA A 548 -25.08 -9.34 5.58
C ALA A 548 -24.75 -9.58 7.06
N ASN A 549 -23.75 -8.88 7.60
CA ASN A 549 -23.35 -8.98 9.01
C ASN A 549 -24.51 -8.59 9.93
N ARG A 550 -24.99 -9.54 10.75
CA ARG A 550 -26.09 -9.35 11.71
C ARG A 550 -25.62 -8.99 13.12
N GLY A 551 -24.36 -8.58 13.28
CA GLY A 551 -23.82 -8.08 14.53
C GLY A 551 -24.31 -6.67 14.87
N SER A 552 -24.26 -6.33 16.16
CA SER A 552 -24.59 -5.01 16.70
C SER A 552 -23.42 -4.39 17.47
N GLY A 553 -22.28 -5.06 17.56
CA GLY A 553 -21.09 -4.64 18.27
C GLY A 553 -20.98 -5.37 19.61
N TYR A 554 -19.86 -5.19 20.28
CA TYR A 554 -19.55 -5.89 21.53
C TYR A 554 -18.85 -4.95 22.49
N PHE A 555 -18.91 -5.29 23.78
CA PHE A 555 -18.20 -4.56 24.82
C PHE A 555 -16.82 -5.18 25.03
N ASP A 556 -15.77 -4.39 24.84
CA ASP A 556 -14.40 -4.73 25.19
C ASP A 556 -14.03 -4.07 26.53
N SER A 557 -13.63 -4.88 27.50
CA SER A 557 -13.35 -4.45 28.87
C SER A 557 -11.87 -4.11 29.10
N GLY A 558 -11.56 -3.52 30.25
CA GLY A 558 -10.19 -3.24 30.69
C GLY A 558 -9.61 -1.92 30.17
N TRP A 559 -10.46 -1.00 29.70
CA TRP A 559 -10.05 0.35 29.34
C TRP A 559 -9.97 1.23 30.58
N VAL A 560 -8.90 1.99 30.75
CA VAL A 560 -8.73 2.88 31.91
C VAL A 560 -9.04 4.31 31.52
N VAL A 561 -9.89 5.00 32.29
CA VAL A 561 -10.20 6.42 32.07
C VAL A 561 -8.99 7.28 32.43
N LEU A 562 -8.43 7.99 31.45
CA LEU A 562 -7.31 8.91 31.65
C LEU A 562 -7.78 10.28 32.13
N LEU A 563 -8.76 10.86 31.43
CA LEU A 563 -9.28 12.20 31.70
C LEU A 563 -10.67 12.39 31.13
N GLU A 564 -11.38 13.39 31.67
CA GLU A 564 -12.59 13.92 31.04
C GLU A 564 -12.17 14.87 29.92
N ALA A 565 -12.33 14.43 28.67
CA ALA A 565 -11.95 15.21 27.50
C ALA A 565 -12.97 16.32 27.21
N THR A 566 -14.24 16.06 27.50
CA THR A 566 -15.35 17.02 27.46
C THR A 566 -16.35 16.70 28.57
N LYS A 567 -17.41 17.50 28.71
CA LYS A 567 -18.48 17.27 29.71
C LYS A 567 -19.10 15.87 29.62
N ASP A 568 -19.23 15.33 28.40
CA ASP A 568 -19.89 14.05 28.12
C ASP A 568 -18.93 13.02 27.48
N GLY A 569 -17.64 13.34 27.39
CA GLY A 569 -16.62 12.55 26.69
C GLY A 569 -15.41 12.23 27.56
N LEU A 570 -14.95 11.00 27.49
CA LEU A 570 -13.76 10.50 28.19
C LEU A 570 -12.65 10.17 27.20
N ALA A 571 -11.41 10.39 27.60
CA ALA A 571 -10.27 9.73 26.98
C ALA A 571 -9.95 8.47 27.79
N VAL A 572 -9.98 7.31 27.13
CA VAL A 572 -9.74 6.00 27.74
C VAL A 572 -8.55 5.32 27.07
N GLN A 573 -7.77 4.53 27.81
CA GLN A 573 -6.58 3.89 27.29
C GLN A 573 -6.52 2.39 27.62
N LYS A 574 -6.07 1.60 26.65
CA LYS A 574 -5.74 0.18 26.79
C LYS A 574 -4.51 -0.11 25.93
N ASN A 575 -3.51 -0.79 26.49
CA ASN A 575 -2.26 -1.14 25.81
C ASN A 575 -1.54 0.04 25.12
N GLY A 576 -1.63 1.24 25.70
CA GLY A 576 -1.01 2.46 25.16
C GLY A 576 -1.84 3.21 24.11
N LEU A 577 -2.87 2.58 23.53
CA LEU A 577 -3.79 3.22 22.58
C LEU A 577 -4.86 4.01 23.35
N THR A 578 -4.99 5.30 23.04
CA THR A 578 -6.00 6.18 23.64
C THR A 578 -7.14 6.42 22.67
N LEU A 579 -8.37 6.21 23.14
CA LEU A 579 -9.61 6.48 22.41
C LEU A 579 -10.42 7.57 23.11
N HIS A 580 -11.13 8.36 22.31
CA HIS A 580 -12.12 9.32 22.80
C HIS A 580 -13.52 8.69 22.69
N VAL A 581 -14.20 8.60 23.82
CA VAL A 581 -15.48 7.91 23.96
C VAL A 581 -16.54 8.84 24.55
N THR A 582 -17.69 8.94 23.89
CA THR A 582 -18.91 9.53 24.47
C THR A 582 -19.59 8.54 25.42
N ARG A 583 -19.92 8.97 26.64
CA ARG A 583 -20.49 8.11 27.70
C ARG A 583 -21.69 7.29 27.22
N ASP A 584 -22.75 7.96 26.73
CA ASP A 584 -24.02 7.29 26.35
C ASP A 584 -23.95 6.46 25.06
N ARG A 585 -22.94 6.66 24.22
CA ARG A 585 -22.79 5.93 22.95
C ARG A 585 -21.90 4.71 23.09
N HIS A 586 -20.82 4.84 23.85
CA HIS A 586 -19.73 3.87 23.84
C HIS A 586 -19.54 3.16 25.17
N LEU A 587 -19.92 3.72 26.32
CA LEU A 587 -19.71 3.00 27.58
C LEU A 587 -20.81 1.98 27.82
N HIS A 588 -20.48 0.93 28.57
CA HIS A 588 -21.50 0.07 29.13
C HIS A 588 -22.37 0.88 30.12
N PRO A 589 -23.70 0.66 30.20
CA PRO A 589 -24.58 1.44 31.09
C PRO A 589 -24.15 1.49 32.56
N SER A 590 -23.48 0.43 33.07
CA SER A 590 -22.93 0.41 34.43
C SER A 590 -21.80 1.43 34.64
N ASP A 591 -21.14 1.83 33.57
CA ASP A 591 -19.89 2.60 33.59
C ASP A 591 -20.12 4.08 33.26
N HIS A 592 -21.37 4.50 33.04
CA HIS A 592 -21.73 5.89 32.75
C HIS A 592 -21.29 6.88 33.85
N GLY A 593 -21.08 6.40 35.08
CA GLY A 593 -20.59 7.19 36.21
C GLY A 593 -19.07 7.17 36.42
N ALA A 594 -18.32 6.50 35.53
CA ALA A 594 -16.87 6.31 35.67
C ALA A 594 -16.11 7.65 35.70
N LYS A 595 -15.01 7.67 36.45
CA LYS A 595 -14.11 8.80 36.66
C LYS A 595 -12.68 8.41 36.28
N THR A 596 -11.79 9.39 36.23
CA THR A 596 -10.35 9.15 36.01
C THR A 596 -9.81 8.06 36.95
N GLY A 597 -9.13 7.08 36.37
CA GLY A 597 -8.56 5.93 37.05
C GLY A 597 -9.46 4.68 37.06
N ASP A 598 -10.75 4.82 36.76
CA ASP A 598 -11.68 3.67 36.71
C ASP A 598 -11.43 2.81 35.46
N SER A 599 -11.65 1.51 35.60
CA SER A 599 -11.70 0.57 34.47
C SER A 599 -13.13 0.49 33.94
N VAL A 600 -13.31 0.61 32.63
CA VAL A 600 -14.60 0.59 31.93
C VAL A 600 -14.59 -0.41 30.77
N ALA A 601 -15.78 -0.78 30.32
CA ALA A 601 -15.98 -1.47 29.05
C ALA A 601 -16.50 -0.51 27.98
N ILE A 602 -15.88 -0.56 26.79
CA ILE A 602 -16.28 0.26 25.65
C ILE A 602 -16.91 -0.59 24.56
N ARG A 603 -17.90 -0.05 23.88
CA ARG A 603 -18.57 -0.67 22.75
C ARG A 603 -17.73 -0.46 21.50
N LEU A 604 -17.23 -1.57 20.95
CA LEU A 604 -16.53 -1.64 19.67
C LEU A 604 -17.51 -2.02 18.52
N PRO A 605 -17.18 -1.66 17.27
CA PRO A 605 -18.00 -2.02 16.10
C PRO A 605 -18.12 -3.54 15.92
N HIS A 606 -19.15 -3.99 15.22
CA HIS A 606 -19.39 -5.41 14.90
C HIS A 606 -18.47 -5.97 13.81
N ASN A 607 -17.58 -5.15 13.28
CA ASN A 607 -16.61 -5.54 12.26
C ASN A 607 -15.24 -4.95 12.57
N ARG A 608 -14.21 -5.62 12.04
CA ARG A 608 -12.84 -5.16 11.96
C ARG A 608 -12.32 -5.31 10.53
N ILE A 609 -11.30 -4.53 10.19
CA ILE A 609 -10.49 -4.76 8.99
C ILE A 609 -9.19 -5.43 9.43
N GLU A 610 -8.78 -6.43 8.67
CA GLU A 610 -7.50 -7.10 8.81
C GLU A 610 -6.85 -7.20 7.41
N SER A 611 -5.56 -7.51 7.34
CA SER A 611 -4.84 -7.59 6.07
C SER A 611 -5.50 -8.59 5.11
N GLY A 612 -6.19 -8.09 4.08
CA GLY A 612 -6.96 -8.89 3.11
C GLY A 612 -8.38 -9.30 3.56
N PHE A 613 -8.79 -9.04 4.81
CA PHE A 613 -10.05 -9.57 5.36
C PHE A 613 -10.99 -8.53 5.94
N TYR A 614 -12.28 -8.75 5.73
CA TYR A 614 -13.37 -8.24 6.55
C TYR A 614 -13.65 -9.25 7.67
N SER A 615 -13.58 -8.80 8.93
CA SER A 615 -13.81 -9.66 10.10
C SER A 615 -15.09 -9.25 10.83
N ALA A 616 -16.11 -10.09 10.83
CA ALA A 616 -17.26 -9.93 11.72
C ALA A 616 -16.93 -10.44 13.12
N VAL A 617 -17.26 -9.66 14.15
CA VAL A 617 -17.08 -10.04 15.56
C VAL A 617 -18.43 -10.27 16.19
N GLY A 618 -18.56 -11.38 16.94
CA GLY A 618 -19.78 -11.70 17.68
C GLY A 618 -20.16 -10.64 18.70
N ASN A 619 -21.45 -10.50 18.99
CA ASN A 619 -21.97 -9.55 19.97
C ASN A 619 -21.48 -9.85 21.40
N ALA A 620 -21.11 -11.11 21.65
CA ALA A 620 -20.47 -11.54 22.89
C ALA A 620 -18.94 -11.31 22.91
N GLY A 621 -18.39 -10.72 21.85
CA GLY A 621 -16.96 -10.45 21.70
C GLY A 621 -16.22 -11.49 20.86
N MET A 622 -14.90 -11.36 20.86
CA MET A 622 -13.97 -12.31 20.23
C MET A 622 -13.73 -13.51 21.15
N VAL A 623 -13.20 -14.59 20.58
CA VAL A 623 -12.69 -15.71 21.38
C VAL A 623 -11.52 -15.19 22.25
N PRO A 624 -11.47 -15.51 23.56
CA PRO A 624 -10.36 -15.09 24.41
C PRO A 624 -9.01 -15.63 23.93
N ASP A 625 -7.94 -14.84 24.05
CA ASP A 625 -6.60 -15.18 23.53
C ASP A 625 -5.96 -16.44 24.15
N ASP A 626 -6.42 -16.84 25.34
CA ASP A 626 -5.99 -18.00 26.12
C ASP A 626 -6.93 -19.21 25.98
N ALA A 627 -8.07 -19.05 25.30
CA ALA A 627 -9.03 -20.12 25.10
C ALA A 627 -8.59 -21.05 23.94
N PRO A 628 -8.65 -22.39 24.11
CA PRO A 628 -8.46 -23.32 23.00
C PRO A 628 -9.43 -23.01 21.87
N THR A 629 -8.90 -22.68 20.69
CA THR A 629 -9.68 -22.18 19.56
C THR A 629 -9.63 -23.18 18.42
N ILE A 630 -10.74 -23.31 17.68
CA ILE A 630 -10.78 -24.00 16.40
C ILE A 630 -11.06 -23.01 15.28
N GLU A 631 -10.50 -23.28 14.11
CA GLU A 631 -10.81 -22.58 12.87
C GLU A 631 -11.57 -23.50 11.91
N LEU A 632 -12.62 -22.97 11.29
CA LEU A 632 -13.34 -23.62 10.20
C LEU A 632 -13.14 -22.82 8.93
N CYS A 633 -12.42 -23.40 7.95
CA CYS A 633 -12.10 -22.78 6.67
C CYS A 633 -13.11 -23.20 5.61
N PHE A 634 -13.73 -22.22 4.95
CA PHE A 634 -14.71 -22.40 3.88
C PHE A 634 -14.12 -21.93 2.55
N ASN A 635 -14.02 -22.85 1.60
CA ASN A 635 -13.74 -22.55 0.21
C ASN A 635 -15.05 -22.22 -0.52
N VAL A 636 -15.34 -20.93 -0.63
CA VAL A 636 -16.58 -20.41 -1.22
C VAL A 636 -16.27 -19.32 -2.23
N SER A 637 -17.21 -19.01 -3.14
CA SER A 637 -17.14 -17.77 -3.94
C SER A 637 -17.56 -16.54 -3.12
N ALA A 638 -17.32 -15.34 -3.66
CA ALA A 638 -17.73 -14.06 -3.05
C ALA A 638 -19.23 -14.05 -2.66
N GLY A 639 -20.10 -14.60 -3.50
CA GLY A 639 -21.53 -14.75 -3.19
C GLY A 639 -21.80 -15.69 -2.01
N GLY A 640 -21.01 -16.76 -1.89
CA GLY A 640 -21.09 -17.69 -0.75
C GLY A 640 -20.68 -17.04 0.57
N ALA A 641 -19.66 -16.17 0.56
CA ALA A 641 -19.28 -15.40 1.74
C ALA A 641 -20.40 -14.47 2.23
N ILE A 642 -21.13 -13.79 1.33
CA ILE A 642 -22.31 -12.99 1.73
C ILE A 642 -23.37 -13.86 2.43
N VAL A 643 -23.62 -15.06 1.91
CA VAL A 643 -24.60 -16.01 2.50
C VAL A 643 -24.12 -16.49 3.87
N LEU A 644 -22.87 -16.96 3.98
CA LEU A 644 -22.31 -17.41 5.25
C LEU A 644 -22.26 -16.29 6.29
N MET A 645 -21.85 -15.08 5.89
CA MET A 645 -21.81 -13.90 6.76
C MET A 645 -23.17 -13.65 7.41
N ARG A 646 -24.25 -13.71 6.62
CA ARG A 646 -25.61 -13.55 7.15
C ARG A 646 -25.99 -14.68 8.09
N CYS A 647 -25.76 -15.92 7.70
CA CYS A 647 -26.26 -17.08 8.44
C CYS A 647 -25.50 -17.31 9.73
N LEU A 648 -24.17 -17.30 9.69
CA LEU A 648 -23.33 -17.52 10.86
C LEU A 648 -23.53 -16.39 11.87
N THR A 649 -23.41 -15.12 11.46
CA THR A 649 -23.57 -14.00 12.40
C THR A 649 -24.96 -13.94 13.01
N GLN A 650 -26.03 -14.29 12.28
CA GLN A 650 -27.38 -14.33 12.84
C GLN A 650 -27.52 -15.40 13.94
N HIS A 651 -27.14 -16.65 13.64
CA HIS A 651 -27.40 -17.77 14.53
C HIS A 651 -26.43 -17.82 15.72
N LEU A 652 -25.15 -17.50 15.50
CA LEU A 652 -24.15 -17.47 16.59
C LEU A 652 -24.42 -16.33 17.57
N ASN A 653 -24.85 -15.15 17.09
CA ASN A 653 -25.27 -14.06 17.97
C ASN A 653 -26.56 -14.38 18.74
N ALA A 654 -27.49 -15.14 18.16
CA ALA A 654 -28.73 -15.52 18.83
C ALA A 654 -28.50 -16.41 20.07
N ILE A 655 -27.37 -17.12 20.12
CA ILE A 655 -26.94 -17.93 21.27
C ILE A 655 -25.85 -17.25 22.12
N SER A 656 -25.57 -15.96 21.87
CA SER A 656 -24.54 -15.18 22.57
C SER A 656 -23.15 -15.83 22.55
N LEU A 657 -22.75 -16.46 21.44
CA LEU A 657 -21.43 -17.07 21.31
C LEU A 657 -20.36 -16.02 20.95
N PRO A 658 -19.19 -16.02 21.60
CA PRO A 658 -18.02 -15.30 21.10
C PRO A 658 -17.48 -15.96 19.82
N PHE A 659 -17.22 -15.17 18.79
CA PHE A 659 -16.66 -15.66 17.53
C PHE A 659 -16.00 -14.54 16.73
N VAL A 660 -15.14 -14.94 15.79
CA VAL A 660 -14.67 -14.07 14.70
C VAL A 660 -14.92 -14.80 13.38
N PHE A 661 -15.60 -14.16 12.45
CA PHE A 661 -15.80 -14.70 11.10
C PHE A 661 -15.15 -13.78 10.07
N LYS A 662 -14.05 -14.26 9.48
CA LYS A 662 -13.25 -13.54 8.48
C LYS A 662 -13.66 -13.95 7.08
N VAL A 663 -13.71 -13.01 6.16
CA VAL A 663 -13.91 -13.25 4.73
C VAL A 663 -13.05 -12.28 3.94
N LEU A 664 -12.56 -12.69 2.76
CA LEU A 664 -11.81 -11.80 1.88
C LEU A 664 -12.65 -10.56 1.54
N PHE A 665 -12.05 -9.36 1.55
CA PHE A 665 -12.79 -8.13 1.24
C PHE A 665 -12.83 -7.77 -0.26
N ASP A 666 -12.01 -8.41 -1.09
CA ASP A 666 -12.05 -8.26 -2.55
C ASP A 666 -12.75 -9.48 -3.19
N PRO A 667 -13.80 -9.28 -4.02
CA PRO A 667 -14.46 -10.38 -4.70
C PRO A 667 -13.57 -11.16 -5.68
N ASP A 668 -12.49 -10.56 -6.21
CA ASP A 668 -11.61 -11.20 -7.18
C ASP A 668 -10.61 -12.19 -6.52
N ASP A 669 -10.43 -12.10 -5.19
CA ASP A 669 -9.51 -12.95 -4.41
C ASP A 669 -10.10 -14.31 -4.00
N TYR A 670 -11.38 -14.58 -4.31
CA TYR A 670 -12.12 -15.80 -3.90
C TYR A 670 -11.71 -17.10 -4.62
N GLN A 671 -10.48 -17.16 -5.15
CA GLN A 671 -9.85 -18.39 -5.63
C GLN A 671 -9.12 -19.16 -4.50
N ARG A 672 -9.07 -18.60 -3.29
CA ARG A 672 -8.41 -19.18 -2.12
C ARG A 672 -9.22 -20.29 -1.43
N TYR A 673 -8.53 -21.26 -0.85
CA TYR A 673 -9.12 -22.37 -0.08
C TYR A 673 -9.61 -21.93 1.31
N ASP A 674 -9.00 -20.87 1.85
CA ASP A 674 -9.30 -20.25 3.13
C ASP A 674 -10.05 -18.91 2.95
N ALA A 675 -10.89 -18.81 1.90
CA ALA A 675 -11.60 -17.59 1.52
C ALA A 675 -12.53 -17.04 2.62
N ALA A 676 -13.03 -17.91 3.49
CA ALA A 676 -13.78 -17.53 4.69
C ALA A 676 -13.39 -18.42 5.89
N ILE A 677 -13.21 -17.84 7.07
CA ILE A 677 -12.69 -18.55 8.26
C ILE A 677 -13.51 -18.18 9.49
N LEU A 678 -14.05 -19.18 10.18
CA LEU A 678 -14.77 -19.00 11.45
C LEU A 678 -13.91 -19.48 12.62
N TYR A 679 -13.65 -18.57 13.56
CA TYR A 679 -12.96 -18.84 14.83
C TYR A 679 -13.96 -18.89 15.99
N VAL A 680 -13.87 -19.95 16.78
CA VAL A 680 -14.73 -20.24 17.94
C VAL A 680 -13.96 -21.05 18.97
N GLU A 681 -14.35 -20.94 20.24
CA GLU A 681 -13.76 -21.79 21.29
C GLU A 681 -14.07 -23.28 21.02
N GLN A 682 -13.06 -24.14 21.16
CA GLN A 682 -13.12 -25.58 20.92
C GLN A 682 -14.25 -26.26 21.70
N SER A 683 -14.48 -25.83 22.95
CA SER A 683 -15.50 -26.38 23.85
C SER A 683 -16.93 -26.23 23.29
N HIS A 684 -17.13 -25.31 22.34
CA HIS A 684 -18.42 -25.01 21.72
C HIS A 684 -18.69 -25.76 20.41
N TYR A 685 -17.75 -26.59 19.91
CA TYR A 685 -17.89 -27.30 18.62
C TYR A 685 -19.24 -28.04 18.47
N LYS A 686 -19.64 -28.83 19.48
CA LYS A 686 -20.91 -29.57 19.44
C LYS A 686 -22.15 -28.66 19.39
N THR A 687 -22.06 -27.48 20.00
CA THR A 687 -23.15 -26.49 19.99
C THR A 687 -23.29 -25.83 18.63
N ILE A 688 -22.16 -25.55 17.96
CA ILE A 688 -22.17 -24.84 16.67
C ILE A 688 -22.34 -25.76 15.47
N GLN A 689 -22.06 -27.06 15.59
CA GLN A 689 -22.12 -28.00 14.47
C GLN A 689 -23.44 -27.92 13.68
N PRO A 690 -24.65 -27.92 14.30
CA PRO A 690 -25.90 -27.77 13.56
C PRO A 690 -26.04 -26.41 12.85
N ILE A 691 -25.46 -25.34 13.41
CA ILE A 691 -25.46 -23.99 12.83
C ILE A 691 -24.56 -23.97 11.59
N VAL A 692 -23.38 -24.59 11.67
CA VAL A 692 -22.44 -24.72 10.56
C VAL A 692 -23.07 -25.56 9.44
N GLU A 693 -23.70 -26.69 9.74
CA GLU A 693 -24.41 -27.51 8.75
C GLU A 693 -25.52 -26.73 8.03
N GLN A 694 -26.37 -26.04 8.78
CA GLN A 694 -27.44 -25.25 8.21
C GLN A 694 -26.89 -24.13 7.31
N SER A 695 -25.83 -23.45 7.75
CA SER A 695 -25.19 -22.36 7.00
C SER A 695 -24.53 -22.89 5.73
N TYR A 696 -23.86 -24.05 5.81
CA TYR A 696 -23.27 -24.73 4.66
C TYR A 696 -24.34 -25.10 3.62
N ARG A 697 -25.46 -25.72 4.03
CA ARG A 697 -26.55 -26.10 3.10
C ARG A 697 -27.09 -24.89 2.33
N GLN A 698 -27.11 -23.71 2.95
CA GLN A 698 -27.53 -22.47 2.26
C GLN A 698 -26.46 -21.93 1.32
N ALA A 699 -25.18 -22.09 1.64
CA ALA A 699 -24.07 -21.64 0.81
C ALA A 699 -23.64 -22.67 -0.26
N GLN A 700 -24.15 -23.91 -0.22
CA GLN A 700 -23.73 -25.03 -1.06
C GLN A 700 -23.57 -24.71 -2.56
N PRO A 701 -24.45 -23.91 -3.23
CA PRO A 701 -24.27 -23.56 -4.64
C PRO A 701 -23.00 -22.74 -4.94
N HIS A 702 -22.38 -22.18 -3.91
CA HIS A 702 -21.21 -21.31 -3.99
C HIS A 702 -19.92 -21.97 -3.47
N VAL A 703 -19.98 -23.22 -3.01
CA VAL A 703 -18.84 -23.95 -2.42
C VAL A 703 -17.99 -24.57 -3.51
N GLN A 704 -16.66 -24.43 -3.38
CA GLN A 704 -15.70 -25.19 -4.18
C GLN A 704 -15.14 -26.35 -3.35
N PRO A 705 -14.84 -27.52 -3.94
CA PRO A 705 -14.62 -28.75 -3.16
C PRO A 705 -13.27 -28.84 -2.43
N ALA A 706 -12.26 -28.07 -2.84
CA ALA A 706 -10.92 -28.14 -2.25
C ALA A 706 -10.88 -27.56 -0.83
N VAL A 707 -10.08 -28.17 0.05
CA VAL A 707 -9.87 -27.74 1.45
C VAL A 707 -8.40 -27.41 1.69
N PRO A 708 -8.08 -26.46 2.60
CA PRO A 708 -6.70 -26.16 2.95
C PRO A 708 -5.93 -27.39 3.43
N CYS A 709 -4.68 -27.55 3.03
CA CYS A 709 -3.82 -28.64 3.49
C CYS A 709 -3.70 -28.63 5.02
N PHE A 710 -3.46 -29.80 5.61
CA PHE A 710 -3.35 -30.05 7.06
C PHE A 710 -4.66 -29.97 7.85
N THR A 711 -5.75 -29.44 7.29
CA THR A 711 -7.07 -29.42 7.94
C THR A 711 -7.77 -30.78 7.84
N LYS A 712 -8.72 -31.02 8.76
CA LYS A 712 -9.65 -32.14 8.67
C LYS A 712 -10.82 -31.78 7.75
N PRO A 713 -11.06 -32.53 6.66
CA PRO A 713 -12.24 -32.30 5.83
C PRO A 713 -13.52 -32.69 6.58
N LEU A 714 -14.40 -31.72 6.82
CA LEU A 714 -15.73 -31.96 7.39
C LEU A 714 -16.79 -32.16 6.30
N ALA A 715 -16.62 -31.49 5.16
CA ALA A 715 -17.43 -31.58 3.95
C ALA A 715 -16.63 -31.02 2.75
N PRO A 716 -17.08 -31.18 1.49
CA PRO A 716 -16.42 -30.53 0.35
C PRO A 716 -16.26 -29.03 0.60
N GLY A 717 -15.06 -28.49 0.47
CA GLY A 717 -14.79 -27.07 0.71
C GLY A 717 -14.88 -26.61 2.17
N LEU A 718 -14.99 -27.51 3.15
CA LEU A 718 -15.00 -27.17 4.57
C LEU A 718 -13.94 -27.97 5.33
N GLY A 719 -12.88 -27.27 5.77
CA GLY A 719 -11.83 -27.81 6.62
C GLY A 719 -11.97 -27.34 8.07
N LEU A 720 -11.44 -28.12 9.01
CA LEU A 720 -11.34 -27.75 10.43
C LEU A 720 -9.92 -28.00 10.96
N ALA A 721 -9.44 -27.10 11.81
CA ALA A 721 -8.20 -27.27 12.57
C ALA A 721 -8.28 -26.65 13.98
N GLU A 722 -7.43 -27.13 14.89
CA GLU A 722 -7.18 -26.52 16.19
C GLU A 722 -6.04 -25.49 16.07
N GLU A 723 -6.29 -24.25 16.52
CA GLU A 723 -5.27 -23.21 16.53
C GLU A 723 -4.09 -23.62 17.45
N PRO A 724 -2.84 -23.45 17.00
CA PRO A 724 -1.65 -23.77 17.78
C PRO A 724 -1.61 -23.13 19.17
N ASN A 725 -1.17 -23.91 20.17
CA ASN A 725 -0.85 -23.42 21.52
C ASN A 725 0.51 -22.72 21.61
N THR A 726 1.25 -22.63 20.50
CA THR A 726 2.63 -22.11 20.42
C THR A 726 2.77 -21.20 19.22
N ASP A 727 3.66 -20.22 19.27
CA ASP A 727 3.92 -19.35 18.11
C ASP A 727 4.53 -20.10 16.92
N PRO A 728 4.20 -19.72 15.67
CA PRO A 728 3.16 -18.74 15.32
C PRO A 728 1.75 -19.28 15.59
N LYS A 729 0.84 -18.41 16.08
CA LYS A 729 -0.53 -18.80 16.43
C LYS A 729 -1.42 -19.16 15.23
N ASP A 730 -1.14 -18.66 14.03
CA ASP A 730 -1.87 -19.02 12.82
C ASP A 730 -1.59 -20.48 12.42
N PHE A 731 -2.63 -21.31 12.35
CA PHE A 731 -2.52 -22.74 12.06
C PHE A 731 -1.78 -23.04 10.74
N GLY A 732 -2.17 -22.41 9.64
CA GLY A 732 -1.59 -22.68 8.32
C GLY A 732 -0.11 -22.32 8.29
N ILE A 733 0.25 -21.16 8.84
CA ILE A 733 1.63 -20.70 8.98
C ILE A 733 2.44 -21.63 9.88
N HIS A 734 1.86 -22.10 11.00
CA HIS A 734 2.51 -23.03 11.94
C HIS A 734 2.84 -24.37 11.28
N ARG A 735 1.87 -25.01 10.61
CA ARG A 735 2.11 -26.31 9.96
C ARG A 735 3.07 -26.20 8.78
N CYS A 736 2.97 -25.14 7.98
CA CYS A 736 3.94 -24.86 6.92
C CYS A 736 5.35 -24.58 7.49
N GLN A 737 5.44 -23.97 8.68
CA GLN A 737 6.73 -23.69 9.32
C GLN A 737 7.48 -24.97 9.71
N ILE A 738 6.77 -25.96 10.27
CA ILE A 738 7.34 -27.28 10.61
C ILE A 738 7.90 -27.97 9.36
N VAL A 739 7.15 -27.94 8.25
CA VAL A 739 7.60 -28.52 6.98
C VAL A 739 8.80 -27.75 6.41
N ALA A 740 8.76 -26.42 6.44
CA ALA A 740 9.87 -25.59 5.97
C ALA A 740 11.16 -25.87 6.77
N ASP A 741 11.07 -26.00 8.09
CA ASP A 741 12.20 -26.35 8.96
C ASP A 741 12.81 -27.71 8.59
N ALA A 742 11.97 -28.72 8.35
CA ALA A 742 12.42 -30.04 7.92
C ALA A 742 13.13 -30.00 6.57
N LEU A 743 12.52 -29.34 5.56
CA LEU A 743 13.03 -29.25 4.20
C LEU A 743 14.33 -28.45 4.12
N LEU A 744 14.44 -27.36 4.88
CA LEU A 744 15.65 -26.54 4.94
C LEU A 744 16.80 -27.32 5.59
N THR A 745 16.52 -28.04 6.68
CA THR A 745 17.54 -28.81 7.42
C THR A 745 18.16 -29.91 6.57
N VAL A 746 17.36 -30.68 5.82
CA VAL A 746 17.89 -31.73 4.93
C VAL A 746 18.60 -31.16 3.71
N TRP A 747 18.14 -30.02 3.20
CA TRP A 747 18.81 -29.31 2.12
C TRP A 747 20.20 -28.82 2.53
N GLU A 748 20.35 -28.27 3.75
CA GLU A 748 21.66 -27.87 4.32
C GLU A 748 22.64 -29.05 4.45
N GLN A 749 22.12 -30.28 4.56
CA GLN A 749 22.89 -31.52 4.61
C GLN A 749 23.21 -32.09 3.22
N GLY A 750 22.70 -31.49 2.14
CA GLY A 750 22.85 -31.96 0.77
C GLY A 750 21.89 -33.11 0.39
N GLU A 751 20.89 -33.39 1.22
CA GLU A 751 19.92 -34.48 1.02
C GLU A 751 18.72 -33.99 0.20
N THR A 752 18.49 -34.63 -0.94
CA THR A 752 17.41 -34.26 -1.89
C THR A 752 16.41 -35.38 -2.16
N ALA A 753 16.68 -36.59 -1.66
CA ALA A 753 15.83 -37.75 -1.89
C ALA A 753 14.46 -37.60 -1.19
N PRO A 754 13.33 -37.79 -1.90
CA PRO A 754 11.98 -37.61 -1.33
C PRO A 754 11.73 -38.40 -0.04
N ASP A 755 12.21 -39.64 0.06
CA ASP A 755 12.06 -40.47 1.27
C ASP A 755 12.79 -39.91 2.49
N VAL A 756 13.97 -39.31 2.28
CA VAL A 756 14.75 -38.65 3.36
C VAL A 756 14.03 -37.40 3.83
N ARG A 757 13.54 -36.59 2.88
CA ARG A 757 12.75 -35.38 3.16
C ARG A 757 11.47 -35.70 3.91
N MET A 758 10.75 -36.76 3.52
CA MET A 758 9.53 -37.22 4.21
C MET A 758 9.83 -37.65 5.65
N LYS A 759 10.91 -38.42 5.87
CA LYS A 759 11.33 -38.81 7.23
C LYS A 759 11.69 -37.60 8.09
N ALA A 760 12.33 -36.58 7.51
CA ALA A 760 12.63 -35.34 8.23
C ALA A 760 11.35 -34.59 8.62
N ILE A 761 10.36 -34.49 7.73
CA ILE A 761 9.06 -33.90 8.05
C ILE A 761 8.39 -34.66 9.21
N GLN A 762 8.31 -35.98 9.12
CA GLN A 762 7.75 -36.82 10.19
C GLN A 762 8.48 -36.62 11.52
N HIS A 763 9.82 -36.52 11.48
CA HIS A 763 10.62 -36.26 12.67
C HIS A 763 10.33 -34.87 13.26
N CYS A 764 10.26 -33.83 12.44
CA CYS A 764 9.93 -32.48 12.89
C CYS A 764 8.53 -32.41 13.52
N PHE A 765 7.50 -33.02 12.92
CA PHE A 765 6.18 -33.12 13.54
C PHE A 765 6.25 -33.80 14.93
N ALA A 766 7.00 -34.90 15.04
CA ALA A 766 7.19 -35.60 16.30
C ALA A 766 7.94 -34.77 17.37
N LEU A 767 8.88 -33.89 16.97
CA LEU A 767 9.54 -32.96 17.90
C LEU A 767 8.59 -31.93 18.53
N HIS A 768 7.46 -31.67 17.86
CA HIS A 768 6.39 -30.80 18.34
C HIS A 768 5.26 -31.59 19.03
N ASP A 769 5.42 -32.90 19.25
CA ASP A 769 4.38 -33.81 19.77
C ASP A 769 3.09 -33.81 18.92
N ILE A 770 3.20 -33.52 17.61
CA ILE A 770 2.09 -33.51 16.66
C ILE A 770 2.14 -34.78 15.80
N ASP A 771 0.99 -35.44 15.63
CA ASP A 771 0.87 -36.55 14.69
C ASP A 771 0.75 -36.02 13.25
N TRP A 772 1.72 -36.33 12.40
CA TRP A 772 1.73 -35.93 10.99
C TRP A 772 0.56 -36.50 10.17
N GLN A 773 -0.10 -37.56 10.66
CA GLN A 773 -1.31 -38.12 10.04
C GLN A 773 -2.59 -37.36 10.44
N HIS A 774 -2.57 -36.69 11.60
CA HIS A 774 -3.66 -35.89 12.12
C HIS A 774 -3.19 -34.46 12.47
N PRO A 775 -2.59 -33.72 11.53
CA PRO A 775 -1.92 -32.46 11.84
C PRO A 775 -2.91 -31.34 12.21
N TYR A 776 -4.21 -31.53 12.01
CA TYR A 776 -5.26 -30.61 12.43
C TYR A 776 -5.49 -30.60 13.96
N LEU A 777 -4.94 -31.56 14.70
CA LEU A 777 -5.01 -31.64 16.15
C LEU A 777 -3.77 -31.02 16.80
N ASN A 778 -3.94 -30.46 17.99
CA ASN A 778 -2.84 -30.12 18.88
C ASN A 778 -2.33 -31.35 19.67
N PRO A 779 -1.13 -31.26 20.27
CA PRO A 779 -0.58 -32.34 21.08
C PRO A 779 -1.52 -32.79 22.21
N GLY A 780 -1.87 -34.08 22.22
CA GLY A 780 -2.72 -34.68 23.24
C GLY A 780 -4.23 -34.43 23.07
N SER A 781 -4.67 -33.75 22.02
CA SER A 781 -6.10 -33.58 21.70
C SER A 781 -6.74 -34.89 21.23
N GLU A 782 -7.99 -35.12 21.63
CA GLU A 782 -8.81 -36.22 21.12
C GLU A 782 -9.63 -35.79 19.90
N ASP A 783 -9.69 -36.63 18.88
CA ASP A 783 -10.48 -36.33 17.68
C ASP A 783 -11.97 -36.55 17.92
N HIS A 784 -12.68 -35.46 18.20
CA HIS A 784 -14.15 -35.44 18.37
C HIS A 784 -14.89 -34.80 17.21
N TYR A 785 -14.18 -34.46 16.13
CA TYR A 785 -14.75 -33.78 14.97
C TYR A 785 -15.34 -34.80 14.02
N THR A 786 -16.60 -34.67 13.63
CA THR A 786 -17.24 -35.61 12.70
C THR A 786 -17.55 -34.93 11.39
N SER A 787 -17.49 -35.67 10.27
CA SER A 787 -18.00 -35.17 8.99
C SER A 787 -19.45 -34.74 9.14
N LEU A 788 -19.83 -33.68 8.45
CA LEU A 788 -21.17 -33.12 8.51
C LEU A 788 -22.16 -33.97 7.72
N GLU A 789 -23.38 -34.12 8.23
CA GLU A 789 -24.48 -34.80 7.52
C GLU A 789 -25.14 -33.83 6.52
N ILE A 790 -24.50 -33.60 5.37
CA ILE A 790 -24.90 -32.53 4.44
C ILE A 790 -25.95 -32.97 3.42
#